data_AF-A0A923HCI6-F1
#
_entry.id   AF-A0A923HCI6-F1
#
_cell.length_a   1.000
_cell.length_b   1.000
_cell.length_c   1.000
_cell.angle_alpha   90.00
_cell.angle_beta   90.00
_cell.angle_gamma   90.00
#
_symmetry.space_group_name_H-M   'P 1'
#
loop_
_entity.id
_entity.type
_entity.pdbx_description
1 polymer ?
#
loop_
_entity_poly.entity_id
_entity_poly.type
_entity_poly.pdbx_seq_one_letter_code
_entity_poly.pdbx_strand_id
1 'polypeptide(L)'
;MPLGSNILFQNYFSGFRNYDEVLKSDMSINPNWAKLLNNLTQIGSDNLLAKQNEVNWLLEENGVTYNVYNDPKGMHRAWQLNIVPFLIHESEWLHIEKGIKQRAELFNLILKDIYGKRELISNGIIPQEVVYAHRGFLRQCDQINYPTEKQLLIHSADMARGPDGRMWVVNDRAQAPSGMGYALENRYSLSRVFPSVFENINVKQPTQFFYEFNQMLIDAAPQNKSNPSIVILTPGPLNETYFDHAYMASFLGYPLVTGNDLVVRNGKLWMKTLKELKQVDVVLKRVDDAFMDPLELREDSYLGVAGLLDVIREQRVAIVNPIGAGVLENSGLIPFLNGICKYFLNEDLILPQIASWWCGQEAERHYVLNNLREFVVKRIDRSNREHIFFCEFLLEKALEELKQEILLRPYKFVAQEKISFSTAPDFSNGALEPRKVMCRTFAIAKNNGFSVMPGGLVRVAAERENLFVSNQRGGVSKDFWIVSDHFQNGIKNFSWDNSCKISIADINHLPSNTAESLFWSGRYLGRALTTARYLRMVLNSMNLGQYSNQNSTSEILVHLYKSITNITSTFPGFVGEGSENNLTDPLREIHSLMLDEERLGSFAQTMASFNNSYYSLRSLWSKDMWRVFDSIKKLWNTFKKEKNYSIPQLSKLLDRIITRLIAFMGLIEESILPSQGLLLYFIGLQSEQAMMNIAKFRSLLIFDYSESVQYEILESFLESHESLNIYRYSYRSYLNMENVVRLILLDREYSKSLSFQIQRIKKDIGKLPHTEHNEHYTKCAKHMEKASEIVKTISVSKLLEINETSGIRQNLDDILAELSSLLHNTSIAISNAYFDHSYPQSQLVNQNFPLP
;
A
#
# COMPACT_ATOMS: atom_id res chain seq x y z
N MET A 1 13.36 39.45 -21.30
CA MET A 1 12.08 40.09 -21.68
C MET A 1 11.38 40.54 -20.40
N PRO A 2 10.69 41.69 -20.37
CA PRO A 2 9.84 42.02 -19.22
C PRO A 2 8.78 40.93 -19.06
N LEU A 3 8.59 40.37 -17.85
CA LEU A 3 7.74 39.19 -17.66
C LEU A 3 6.27 39.41 -18.04
N GLY A 4 5.82 40.66 -18.11
CA GLY A 4 4.48 41.01 -18.59
C GLY A 4 4.22 40.67 -20.07
N SER A 5 5.26 40.43 -20.87
CA SER A 5 5.12 39.98 -22.27
C SER A 5 5.25 38.46 -22.44
N ASN A 6 5.54 37.72 -21.36
CA ASN A 6 5.69 36.27 -21.41
C ASN A 6 4.34 35.61 -21.09
N ILE A 7 3.81 34.88 -22.08
CA ILE A 7 2.52 34.16 -22.01
C ILE A 7 2.45 33.29 -20.74
N LEU A 8 3.58 32.72 -20.30
CA LEU A 8 3.65 31.86 -19.12
C LEU A 8 3.23 32.55 -17.81
N PHE A 9 3.42 33.87 -17.71
CA PHE A 9 3.17 34.67 -16.50
C PHE A 9 2.00 35.65 -16.63
N GLN A 10 1.32 35.68 -17.79
CA GLN A 10 0.34 36.70 -18.14
C GLN A 10 -0.79 36.85 -17.10
N ASN A 11 -1.17 35.75 -16.45
CA ASN A 11 -2.19 35.70 -15.40
C ASN A 11 -1.63 35.39 -13.99
N TYR A 12 -0.32 35.24 -13.85
CA TYR A 12 0.30 34.91 -12.57
C TYR A 12 0.16 36.08 -11.58
N PHE A 13 0.36 37.29 -12.09
CA PHE A 13 0.38 38.52 -11.29
C PHE A 13 -1.00 39.19 -11.14
N SER A 14 -2.03 38.71 -11.84
CA SER A 14 -3.37 39.29 -11.75
C SER A 14 -4.04 38.86 -10.45
N GLY A 15 -4.49 39.81 -9.62
CA GLY A 15 -5.19 39.49 -8.37
C GLY A 15 -4.30 39.09 -7.18
N PHE A 16 -3.03 39.52 -7.16
CA PHE A 16 -2.17 39.44 -5.98
C PHE A 16 -2.82 40.15 -4.78
N ARG A 17 -2.98 39.44 -3.66
CA ARG A 17 -3.61 39.98 -2.43
C ARG A 17 -2.77 39.80 -1.17
N ASN A 18 -1.78 38.90 -1.17
CA ASN A 18 -0.98 38.49 0.00
C ASN A 18 0.45 38.11 -0.44
N TYR A 19 1.33 37.70 0.47
CA TYR A 19 2.72 37.31 0.17
C TYR A 19 2.82 36.22 -0.92
N ASP A 20 3.76 36.38 -1.85
CA ASP A 20 4.11 35.38 -2.89
C ASP A 20 5.61 35.10 -2.85
N GLU A 21 6.01 33.87 -3.13
CA GLU A 21 7.40 33.43 -2.98
C GLU A 21 8.31 33.97 -4.10
N VAL A 22 7.73 34.31 -5.26
CA VAL A 22 8.43 34.90 -6.40
C VAL A 22 8.45 36.42 -6.32
N LEU A 23 7.41 37.06 -5.81
CA LEU A 23 7.32 38.51 -5.72
C LEU A 23 7.79 39.04 -4.36
N LYS A 24 8.62 40.08 -4.39
CA LYS A 24 8.88 40.92 -3.22
C LYS A 24 7.70 41.87 -2.97
N SER A 25 7.70 42.52 -1.82
CA SER A 25 6.70 43.53 -1.45
C SER A 25 6.62 44.71 -2.41
N ASP A 26 7.71 45.02 -3.12
CA ASP A 26 7.77 46.06 -4.17
C ASP A 26 7.35 45.55 -5.56
N MET A 27 6.79 44.33 -5.64
CA MET A 27 6.41 43.63 -6.86
C MET A 27 7.59 43.28 -7.80
N SER A 28 8.85 43.43 -7.34
CA SER A 28 10.01 42.92 -8.06
C SER A 28 10.19 41.41 -7.85
N ILE A 29 10.92 40.75 -8.77
CA ILE A 29 11.19 39.31 -8.63
C ILE A 29 12.25 39.08 -7.55
N ASN A 30 11.98 38.10 -6.70
CA ASN A 30 12.95 37.52 -5.78
C ASN A 30 14.14 36.91 -6.55
N PRO A 31 15.38 37.42 -6.37
CA PRO A 31 16.56 36.93 -7.09
C PRO A 31 16.78 35.42 -6.98
N ASN A 32 16.37 34.81 -5.86
CA ASN A 32 16.48 33.37 -5.63
C ASN A 32 15.71 32.54 -6.66
N TRP A 33 14.63 33.10 -7.23
CA TRP A 33 13.79 32.46 -8.23
C TRP A 33 14.24 32.78 -9.67
N ALA A 34 15.05 33.83 -9.88
CA ALA A 34 15.36 34.35 -11.22
C ALA A 34 15.94 33.30 -12.17
N LYS A 35 16.88 32.46 -11.69
CA LYS A 35 17.46 31.38 -12.49
C LYS A 35 16.42 30.36 -12.92
N LEU A 36 15.58 29.90 -11.99
CA LEU A 36 14.51 28.95 -12.31
C LEU A 36 13.51 29.54 -13.30
N LEU A 37 13.05 30.78 -13.08
CA LEU A 37 12.08 31.42 -13.98
C LEU A 37 12.67 31.64 -15.38
N ASN A 38 13.96 31.94 -15.49
CA ASN A 38 14.66 32.02 -16.77
C ASN A 38 14.68 30.65 -17.48
N ASN A 39 15.03 29.57 -16.76
CA ASN A 39 15.02 28.22 -17.31
C ASN A 39 13.61 27.84 -17.80
N LEU A 40 12.57 28.05 -16.97
CA LEU A 40 11.17 27.78 -17.35
C LEU A 40 10.72 28.60 -18.57
N THR A 41 11.14 29.86 -18.65
CA THR A 41 10.85 30.76 -19.78
C THR A 41 11.52 30.29 -21.07
N GLN A 42 12.80 29.90 -21.00
CA GLN A 42 13.55 29.42 -22.17
C GLN A 42 12.96 28.14 -22.76
N ILE A 43 12.37 27.30 -21.92
CA ILE A 43 11.76 26.03 -22.33
C ILE A 43 10.40 26.24 -22.99
N GLY A 44 9.60 27.18 -22.46
CA GLY A 44 8.28 27.53 -22.99
C GLY A 44 7.15 26.61 -22.52
N SER A 45 5.90 27.08 -22.66
CA SER A 45 4.71 26.43 -22.11
C SER A 45 4.46 25.03 -22.69
N ASP A 46 4.55 24.85 -24.01
CA ASP A 46 4.25 23.57 -24.66
C ASP A 46 5.18 22.45 -24.19
N ASN A 47 6.47 22.76 -24.06
CA ASN A 47 7.46 21.81 -23.54
C ASN A 47 7.27 21.53 -22.04
N LEU A 48 6.88 22.53 -21.24
CA LEU A 48 6.53 22.32 -19.84
C LEU A 48 5.30 21.41 -19.69
N LEU A 49 4.30 21.56 -20.57
CA LEU A 49 3.13 20.68 -20.61
C LEU A 49 3.53 19.25 -20.97
N ALA A 50 4.39 19.08 -21.98
CA ALA A 50 4.94 17.77 -22.33
C ALA A 50 5.69 17.14 -21.14
N LYS A 51 6.52 17.92 -20.42
CA LYS A 51 7.25 17.44 -19.24
C LYS A 51 6.35 17.16 -18.04
N GLN A 52 5.32 17.95 -17.81
CA GLN A 52 4.31 17.68 -16.79
C GLN A 52 3.58 16.36 -17.06
N ASN A 53 3.22 16.10 -18.32
CA ASN A 53 2.61 14.83 -18.73
C ASN A 53 3.58 13.65 -18.55
N GLU A 54 4.86 13.83 -18.86
CA GLU A 54 5.90 12.82 -18.65
C GLU A 54 6.10 12.50 -17.17
N VAL A 55 6.09 13.52 -16.28
CA VAL A 55 6.13 13.31 -14.81
C VAL A 55 4.89 12.58 -14.32
N ASN A 56 3.69 13.00 -14.75
CA ASN A 56 2.44 12.34 -14.36
C ASN A 56 2.45 10.87 -14.78
N TRP A 57 2.86 10.60 -16.02
CA TRP A 57 3.03 9.24 -16.53
C TRP A 57 4.04 8.46 -15.68
N LEU A 58 5.23 9.01 -15.42
CA LEU A 58 6.24 8.32 -14.62
C LEU A 58 5.77 7.97 -13.20
N LEU A 59 5.02 8.86 -12.54
CA LEU A 59 4.49 8.63 -11.20
C LEU A 59 3.38 7.57 -11.18
N GLU A 60 2.50 7.58 -12.19
CA GLU A 60 1.50 6.52 -12.37
C GLU A 60 2.18 5.16 -12.60
N GLU A 61 3.19 5.13 -13.46
CA GLU A 61 3.94 3.92 -13.80
C GLU A 61 4.77 3.39 -12.63
N ASN A 62 5.29 4.27 -11.76
CA ASN A 62 5.92 3.88 -10.50
C ASN A 62 4.88 3.54 -9.41
N GLY A 63 3.59 3.76 -9.64
CA GLY A 63 2.50 3.46 -8.71
C GLY A 63 2.42 4.37 -7.50
N VAL A 64 2.95 5.58 -7.61
CA VAL A 64 2.96 6.55 -6.52
C VAL A 64 1.51 6.95 -6.25
N THR A 65 1.00 6.55 -5.09
CA THR A 65 -0.41 6.67 -4.74
C THR A 65 -0.58 7.28 -3.36
N TYR A 66 -1.72 7.93 -3.14
CA TYR A 66 -2.19 8.36 -1.83
C TYR A 66 -3.64 7.91 -1.71
N ASN A 67 -3.94 7.04 -0.74
CA ASN A 67 -5.27 6.46 -0.63
C ASN A 67 -6.20 7.45 0.08
N VAL A 68 -7.34 7.75 -0.53
CA VAL A 68 -8.36 8.63 0.04
C VAL A 68 -9.49 7.76 0.57
N TYR A 69 -9.78 7.87 1.88
CA TYR A 69 -10.87 7.12 2.49
C TYR A 69 -12.22 7.54 1.88
N ASN A 70 -13.06 6.57 1.56
CA ASN A 70 -14.41 6.76 1.01
C ASN A 70 -14.46 7.55 -0.33
N ASP A 71 -13.39 7.55 -1.14
CA ASP A 71 -13.40 8.21 -2.45
C ASP A 71 -14.24 7.40 -3.47
N PRO A 72 -15.30 7.99 -4.07
CA PRO A 72 -16.10 7.34 -5.11
C PRO A 72 -15.31 7.01 -6.38
N LYS A 73 -14.12 7.60 -6.59
CA LYS A 73 -13.20 7.29 -7.70
C LYS A 73 -12.27 6.11 -7.41
N GLY A 74 -12.39 5.50 -6.22
CA GLY A 74 -11.65 4.30 -5.80
C GLY A 74 -10.49 4.60 -4.86
N MET A 75 -9.98 3.54 -4.20
CA MET A 75 -9.02 3.68 -3.10
C MET A 75 -7.63 4.23 -3.50
N HIS A 76 -7.26 4.24 -4.79
CA HIS A 76 -5.88 4.48 -5.23
C HIS A 76 -5.79 5.71 -6.13
N ARG A 77 -5.72 6.90 -5.53
CA ARG A 77 -5.48 8.14 -6.27
C ARG A 77 -4.00 8.29 -6.60
N ALA A 78 -3.69 8.54 -7.87
CA ALA A 78 -2.34 8.82 -8.31
C ALA A 78 -1.81 10.10 -7.63
N TRP A 79 -0.55 10.05 -7.21
CA TRP A 79 0.15 11.19 -6.66
C TRP A 79 0.43 12.22 -7.75
N GLN A 80 0.11 13.48 -7.49
CA GLN A 80 0.34 14.58 -8.44
C GLN A 80 1.56 15.37 -8.01
N LEU A 81 2.53 15.51 -8.91
CA LEU A 81 3.74 16.32 -8.73
C LEU A 81 3.75 17.44 -9.76
N ASN A 82 3.77 18.68 -9.31
CA ASN A 82 3.95 19.81 -10.19
C ASN A 82 5.40 19.88 -10.69
N ILE A 83 5.58 20.16 -11.97
CA ILE A 83 6.88 20.27 -12.62
C ILE A 83 7.71 21.45 -12.10
N VAL A 84 7.07 22.46 -11.48
CA VAL A 84 7.73 23.62 -10.90
C VAL A 84 8.05 23.35 -9.42
N PRO A 85 9.34 23.29 -9.03
CA PRO A 85 9.75 23.06 -7.65
C PRO A 85 9.48 24.27 -6.75
N PHE A 86 9.53 24.04 -5.43
CA PHE A 86 9.49 25.08 -4.41
C PHE A 86 10.91 25.32 -3.87
N LEU A 87 11.29 26.59 -3.67
CA LEU A 87 12.67 26.99 -3.42
C LEU A 87 12.79 27.79 -2.13
N ILE A 88 13.82 27.47 -1.34
CA ILE A 88 14.32 28.30 -0.25
C ILE A 88 15.84 28.44 -0.42
N HIS A 89 16.36 29.65 -0.24
CA HIS A 89 17.80 29.90 -0.29
C HIS A 89 18.49 29.43 0.99
N GLU A 90 19.73 28.93 0.87
CA GLU A 90 20.50 28.38 1.98
C GLU A 90 20.61 29.32 3.17
N SER A 91 20.79 30.64 2.94
CA SER A 91 20.89 31.62 4.03
C SER A 91 19.64 31.68 4.90
N GLU A 92 18.45 31.55 4.30
CA GLU A 92 17.19 31.48 5.02
C GLU A 92 17.00 30.11 5.67
N TRP A 93 17.34 29.05 4.93
CA TRP A 93 17.24 27.68 5.42
C TRP A 93 18.05 27.44 6.69
N LEU A 94 19.23 28.05 6.84
CA LEU A 94 20.03 27.91 8.07
C LEU A 94 19.29 28.38 9.33
N HIS A 95 18.48 29.44 9.24
CA HIS A 95 17.65 29.90 10.35
C HIS A 95 16.50 28.92 10.62
N ILE A 96 15.84 28.46 9.56
CA ILE A 96 14.75 27.47 9.63
C ILE A 96 15.26 26.16 10.26
N GLU A 97 16.40 25.66 9.80
CA GLU A 97 17.07 24.46 10.30
C GLU A 97 17.40 24.59 11.78
N LYS A 98 17.97 25.72 12.22
CA LYS A 98 18.25 25.98 13.63
C LYS A 98 16.97 25.93 14.47
N GLY A 99 15.89 26.55 14.01
CA GLY A 99 14.61 26.55 14.71
C GLY A 99 13.92 25.18 14.74
N ILE A 100 14.00 24.39 13.68
CA ILE A 100 13.50 23.01 13.67
C ILE A 100 14.28 22.16 14.68
N LYS A 101 15.61 22.31 14.77
CA LYS A 101 16.45 21.60 15.76
C LYS A 101 16.05 21.97 17.19
N GLN A 102 15.89 23.25 17.50
CA GLN A 102 15.40 23.72 18.81
C GLN A 102 14.03 23.14 19.13
N ARG A 103 13.12 23.16 18.14
CA ARG A 103 11.76 22.66 18.30
C ARG A 103 11.70 21.15 18.52
N ALA A 104 12.49 20.37 17.79
CA ALA A 104 12.60 18.94 17.99
C ALA A 104 13.14 18.60 19.39
N GLU A 105 14.14 19.35 19.86
CA GLU A 105 14.65 19.22 21.24
C GLU A 105 13.58 19.58 22.27
N LEU A 106 12.85 20.68 22.07
CA LEU A 106 11.76 21.09 22.94
C LEU A 106 10.69 20.00 23.07
N PHE A 107 10.27 19.42 21.94
CA PHE A 107 9.28 18.35 21.92
C PHE A 107 9.79 17.04 22.54
N ASN A 108 11.08 16.74 22.39
CA ASN A 108 11.73 15.65 23.11
C ASN A 108 11.66 15.85 24.63
N LEU A 109 11.91 17.07 25.12
CA LEU A 109 11.83 17.40 26.55
C LEU A 109 10.39 17.38 27.07
N ILE A 110 9.42 17.88 26.29
CA ILE A 110 7.99 17.79 26.63
C ILE A 110 7.55 16.33 26.78
N LEU A 111 7.95 15.46 25.85
CA LEU A 111 7.61 14.03 25.90
C LEU A 111 8.14 13.38 27.18
N LYS A 112 9.42 13.65 27.47
CA LYS A 112 10.11 13.16 28.66
C LYS A 112 9.48 13.66 29.95
N ASP A 113 9.01 14.89 29.97
CA ASP A 113 8.37 15.46 31.15
C ASP A 113 6.98 14.88 31.40
N ILE A 114 6.11 14.85 30.38
CA ILE A 114 4.72 14.40 30.48
C ILE A 114 4.59 12.95 30.96
N TYR A 115 5.50 12.07 30.51
CA TYR A 115 5.59 10.67 30.92
C TYR A 115 6.58 10.42 32.08
N GLY A 116 7.20 11.48 32.60
CA GLY A 116 8.20 11.43 33.65
C GLY A 116 7.80 12.26 34.86
N LYS A 117 8.56 13.32 35.14
CA LYS A 117 8.41 14.14 36.36
C LYS A 117 7.20 15.08 36.34
N ARG A 118 6.74 15.48 35.16
CA ARG A 118 5.62 16.41 34.94
C ARG A 118 5.82 17.79 35.56
N GLU A 119 7.05 18.29 35.50
CA GLU A 119 7.44 19.59 35.99
C GLU A 119 6.65 20.73 35.33
N LEU A 120 6.27 20.58 34.05
CA LEU A 120 5.44 21.58 33.36
C LEU A 120 4.06 21.74 34.02
N ILE A 121 3.48 20.64 34.53
CA ILE A 121 2.18 20.66 35.21
C ILE A 121 2.38 21.11 36.66
N SER A 122 3.34 20.53 37.39
CA SER A 122 3.54 20.84 38.81
C SER A 122 3.93 22.30 39.06
N ASN A 123 4.66 22.91 38.12
CA ASN A 123 5.07 24.31 38.20
C ASN A 123 4.07 25.27 37.53
N GLY A 124 2.92 24.77 37.05
CA GLY A 124 1.86 25.58 36.46
C GLY A 124 2.21 26.22 35.11
N ILE A 125 3.19 25.68 34.39
CA ILE A 125 3.56 26.15 33.04
C ILE A 125 2.49 25.76 32.02
N ILE A 126 1.93 24.55 32.16
CA ILE A 126 0.80 24.08 31.36
C ILE A 126 -0.36 23.60 32.26
N PRO A 127 -1.62 23.83 31.88
CA PRO A 127 -2.77 23.24 32.55
C PRO A 127 -2.81 21.72 32.35
N GLN A 128 -3.13 20.98 33.41
CA GLN A 128 -3.20 19.51 33.38
C GLN A 128 -4.22 18.98 32.35
N GLU A 129 -5.30 19.71 32.10
CA GLU A 129 -6.38 19.32 31.20
C GLU A 129 -5.90 19.27 29.75
N VAL A 130 -4.92 20.12 29.36
CA VAL A 130 -4.33 20.09 28.02
C VAL A 130 -3.74 18.70 27.74
N VAL A 131 -3.13 18.07 28.73
CA VAL A 131 -2.48 16.75 28.60
C VAL A 131 -3.47 15.62 28.88
N TYR A 132 -4.08 15.60 30.06
CA TYR A 132 -4.88 14.46 30.52
C TYR A 132 -6.22 14.29 29.80
N ALA A 133 -6.76 15.35 29.17
CA ALA A 133 -7.95 15.22 28.33
C ALA A 133 -7.64 14.80 26.88
N HIS A 134 -6.36 14.83 26.48
CA HIS A 134 -5.95 14.48 25.13
C HIS A 134 -5.88 12.95 24.98
N ARG A 135 -6.60 12.41 23.98
CA ARG A 135 -6.69 10.95 23.73
C ARG A 135 -5.35 10.29 23.41
N GLY A 136 -4.38 11.06 22.91
CA GLY A 136 -3.02 10.59 22.66
C GLY A 136 -2.17 10.43 23.92
N PHE A 137 -2.61 10.94 25.09
CA PHE A 137 -1.94 10.66 26.35
C PHE A 137 -2.34 9.26 26.86
N LEU A 138 -1.46 8.29 26.63
CA LEU A 138 -1.66 6.90 27.05
C LEU A 138 -1.08 6.66 28.44
N ARG A 139 -1.93 6.51 29.46
CA ARG A 139 -1.52 6.30 30.86
C ARG A 139 -0.63 5.07 31.05
N GLN A 140 -0.84 4.05 30.23
CA GLN A 140 -0.08 2.81 30.18
C GLN A 140 1.40 3.05 29.85
N CYS A 141 1.73 4.17 29.21
CA CYS A 141 3.09 4.55 28.85
C CYS A 141 3.82 5.36 29.95
N ASP A 142 3.18 5.59 31.10
CA ASP A 142 3.78 6.34 32.19
C ASP A 142 5.03 5.65 32.76
N GLN A 143 6.07 6.44 33.02
CA GLN A 143 7.36 6.01 33.57
C GLN A 143 8.08 4.91 32.76
N ILE A 144 7.72 4.69 31.49
CA ILE A 144 8.51 3.81 30.63
C ILE A 144 9.87 4.45 30.39
N ASN A 145 10.93 3.73 30.75
CA ASN A 145 12.30 4.18 30.53
C ASN A 145 12.80 3.68 29.17
N TYR A 146 13.23 4.60 28.31
CA TYR A 146 13.80 4.29 27.00
C TYR A 146 15.33 4.41 27.05
N PRO A 147 16.09 3.43 26.52
CA PRO A 147 17.56 3.44 26.60
C PRO A 147 18.21 4.43 25.64
N THR A 148 17.46 5.00 24.69
CA THR A 148 17.96 5.96 23.72
C THR A 148 18.25 7.32 24.36
N GLU A 149 19.29 8.02 23.88
CA GLU A 149 19.66 9.35 24.41
C GLU A 149 18.52 10.38 24.26
N LYS A 150 17.80 10.32 23.14
CA LYS A 150 16.57 11.07 22.88
C LYS A 150 15.39 10.12 22.94
N GLN A 151 14.28 10.58 23.52
CA GLN A 151 13.02 9.83 23.52
C GLN A 151 12.25 10.06 22.21
N LEU A 152 12.21 11.29 21.71
CA LEU A 152 11.64 11.59 20.41
C LEU A 152 12.72 11.45 19.33
N LEU A 153 12.58 10.46 18.46
CA LEU A 153 13.60 10.14 17.46
C LEU A 153 13.31 10.77 16.09
N ILE A 154 12.03 10.98 15.76
CA ILE A 154 11.59 11.63 14.53
C ILE A 154 10.63 12.75 14.88
N HIS A 155 10.92 13.97 14.44
CA HIS A 155 10.00 15.11 14.52
C HIS A 155 9.77 15.66 13.13
N SER A 156 8.59 16.22 12.90
CA SER A 156 8.27 16.90 11.66
C SER A 156 7.39 18.11 11.93
N ALA A 157 7.69 19.21 11.23
CA ALA A 157 6.95 20.46 11.33
C ALA A 157 6.29 20.77 9.99
N ASP A 158 4.97 20.98 10.01
CA ASP A 158 4.22 21.59 8.92
C ASP A 158 4.40 23.12 9.04
N MET A 159 4.98 23.77 8.03
CA MET A 159 5.32 25.18 8.01
C MET A 159 4.78 25.87 6.76
N ALA A 160 4.48 27.16 6.89
CA ALA A 160 4.09 28.00 5.78
C ALA A 160 4.56 29.43 6.02
N ARG A 161 4.79 30.19 4.95
CA ARG A 161 5.22 31.58 5.10
C ARG A 161 3.99 32.46 5.37
N GLY A 162 4.10 33.30 6.39
CA GLY A 162 3.08 34.26 6.77
C GLY A 162 3.12 35.53 5.89
N PRO A 163 2.13 36.43 6.05
CA PRO A 163 2.11 37.71 5.34
C PRO A 163 3.29 38.63 5.68
N ASP A 164 3.95 38.40 6.82
CA ASP A 164 5.14 39.11 7.27
C ASP A 164 6.45 38.59 6.65
N GLY A 165 6.36 37.60 5.76
CA GLY A 165 7.50 37.00 5.07
C GLY A 165 8.32 36.03 5.91
N ARG A 166 7.97 35.77 7.17
CA ARG A 166 8.64 34.76 8.01
C ARG A 166 8.04 33.38 7.79
N MET A 167 8.81 32.33 8.05
CA MET A 167 8.31 30.95 8.07
C MET A 167 7.69 30.65 9.44
N TRP A 168 6.41 30.27 9.46
CA TRP A 168 5.65 29.96 10.66
C TRP A 168 5.38 28.46 10.77
N VAL A 169 5.50 27.91 11.97
CA VAL A 169 5.08 26.54 12.26
C VAL A 169 3.56 26.51 12.44
N VAL A 170 2.89 25.66 11.66
CA VAL A 170 1.43 25.50 11.66
C VAL A 170 1.02 24.31 12.52
N ASN A 171 1.67 23.16 12.33
CA ASN A 171 1.43 21.96 13.14
C ASN A 171 2.72 21.14 13.30
N ASP A 172 2.75 20.30 14.34
CA ASP A 172 3.80 19.32 14.57
C ASP A 172 3.29 17.90 14.34
N ARG A 173 4.20 17.02 13.95
CA ARG A 173 4.00 15.58 13.79
C ARG A 173 5.08 14.84 14.56
N ALA A 174 4.66 13.92 15.40
CA ALA A 174 5.54 13.18 16.30
C ALA A 174 5.14 11.73 16.49
N GLN A 175 3.94 11.31 16.10
CA GLN A 175 3.49 9.93 16.33
C GLN A 175 4.08 8.95 15.30
N ALA A 176 3.86 9.23 14.02
CA ALA A 176 4.37 8.46 12.88
C ALA A 176 4.45 9.37 11.63
N PRO A 177 5.33 10.40 11.61
CA PRO A 177 5.34 11.39 10.54
C PRO A 177 5.57 10.76 9.15
N SER A 178 4.62 10.92 8.22
CA SER A 178 4.74 10.48 6.82
C SER A 178 5.25 11.59 5.91
N GLY A 179 5.88 11.20 4.80
CA GLY A 179 6.21 12.10 3.69
C GLY A 179 7.64 12.04 3.18
N MET A 180 8.56 11.37 3.89
CA MET A 180 9.95 11.27 3.47
C MET A 180 10.11 10.49 2.16
N GLY A 181 9.35 9.39 1.99
CA GLY A 181 9.35 8.59 0.77
C GLY A 181 8.76 9.35 -0.41
N TYR A 182 7.68 10.10 -0.20
CA TYR A 182 7.16 11.01 -1.23
C TYR A 182 8.16 12.12 -1.62
N ALA A 183 8.85 12.73 -0.65
CA ALA A 183 9.85 13.75 -0.92
C ALA A 183 11.03 13.20 -1.76
N LEU A 184 11.47 11.98 -1.43
CA LEU A 184 12.53 11.29 -2.17
C LEU A 184 12.08 10.93 -3.60
N GLU A 185 10.87 10.39 -3.75
CA GLU A 185 10.31 10.03 -5.06
C GLU A 185 10.03 11.27 -5.94
N ASN A 186 9.64 12.40 -5.34
CA ASN A 186 9.49 13.67 -6.06
C ASN A 186 10.82 14.14 -6.65
N ARG A 187 11.89 14.15 -5.84
CA ARG A 187 13.25 14.51 -6.29
C ARG A 187 13.72 13.59 -7.41
N TYR A 188 13.57 12.28 -7.21
CA TYR A 188 13.96 11.27 -8.20
C TYR A 188 13.20 11.45 -9.52
N SER A 189 11.87 11.57 -9.47
CA SER A 189 11.03 11.70 -10.66
C SER A 189 11.32 12.99 -11.42
N LEU A 190 11.45 14.13 -10.73
CA LEU A 190 11.73 15.41 -11.36
C LEU A 190 13.13 15.44 -11.99
N SER A 191 14.15 14.95 -11.28
CA SER A 191 15.53 14.92 -11.79
C SER A 191 15.69 14.04 -13.03
N ARG A 192 14.91 12.96 -13.13
CA ARG A 192 14.91 12.06 -14.28
C ARG A 192 14.20 12.64 -15.51
N VAL A 193 13.01 13.22 -15.32
CA VAL A 193 12.19 13.73 -16.44
C VAL A 193 12.69 15.08 -16.94
N PHE A 194 13.18 15.91 -16.03
CA PHE A 194 13.46 17.31 -16.30
C PHE A 194 14.84 17.77 -15.80
N PRO A 195 15.94 17.15 -16.25
CA PRO A 195 17.28 17.49 -15.77
C PRO A 195 17.68 18.94 -16.08
N SER A 196 17.23 19.52 -17.21
CA SER A 196 17.55 20.90 -17.59
C SER A 196 16.99 21.96 -16.66
N VAL A 197 15.97 21.65 -15.84
CA VAL A 197 15.45 22.60 -14.84
C VAL A 197 16.45 22.88 -13.72
N PHE A 198 17.39 21.95 -13.48
CA PHE A 198 18.45 22.08 -12.49
C PHE A 198 19.66 22.86 -13.01
N GLU A 199 19.70 23.20 -14.31
CA GLU A 199 20.87 23.82 -14.93
C GLU A 199 21.22 25.16 -14.26
N ASN A 200 22.48 25.31 -13.85
CA ASN A 200 23.02 26.48 -13.13
C ASN A 200 22.39 26.76 -11.75
N ILE A 201 21.68 25.78 -11.16
CA ILE A 201 21.09 25.84 -9.82
C ILE A 201 21.72 24.74 -8.94
N ASN A 202 22.40 25.13 -7.87
CA ASN A 202 22.98 24.18 -6.92
C ASN A 202 21.93 23.77 -5.88
N VAL A 203 21.33 22.60 -6.04
CA VAL A 203 20.31 22.05 -5.12
C VAL A 203 20.95 21.10 -4.11
N LYS A 204 20.70 21.31 -2.80
CA LYS A 204 21.16 20.39 -1.75
C LYS A 204 20.54 19.00 -1.90
N GLN A 205 21.35 17.96 -1.73
CA GLN A 205 20.89 16.57 -1.75
C GLN A 205 20.53 16.06 -0.35
N PRO A 206 19.41 15.32 -0.19
CA PRO A 206 19.02 14.76 1.10
C PRO A 206 19.76 13.46 1.46
N THR A 207 20.71 12.98 0.64
CA THR A 207 21.38 11.68 0.81
C THR A 207 21.99 11.50 2.20
N GLN A 208 22.68 12.51 2.72
CA GLN A 208 23.30 12.45 4.04
C GLN A 208 22.26 12.29 5.16
N PHE A 209 21.10 12.93 5.04
CA PHE A 209 20.01 12.78 6.00
C PHE A 209 19.48 11.35 6.04
N PHE A 210 19.33 10.68 4.88
CA PHE A 210 18.87 9.28 4.85
C PHE A 210 19.91 8.29 5.36
N TYR A 211 21.20 8.55 5.15
CA TYR A 211 22.26 7.79 5.79
C TYR A 211 22.17 7.91 7.32
N GLU A 212 22.01 9.13 7.83
CA GLU A 212 21.84 9.39 9.27
C GLU A 212 20.53 8.81 9.81
N PHE A 213 19.47 8.77 9.01
CA PHE A 213 18.21 8.14 9.37
C PHE A 213 18.37 6.64 9.58
N ASN A 214 19.09 5.98 8.66
CA ASN A 214 19.41 4.56 8.78
C ASN A 214 20.29 4.29 10.01
N GLN A 215 21.29 5.14 10.25
CA GLN A 215 22.16 5.02 11.43
C GLN A 215 21.37 5.19 12.74
N MET A 216 20.45 6.16 12.81
CA MET A 216 19.57 6.35 13.97
C MET A 216 18.72 5.10 14.27
N LEU A 217 18.23 4.40 13.25
CA LEU A 217 17.49 3.14 13.44
C LEU A 217 18.38 2.01 13.98
N ILE A 218 19.64 1.95 13.54
CA ILE A 218 20.62 0.98 14.05
C ILE A 218 20.97 1.30 15.51
N ASP A 219 21.25 2.58 15.81
CA ASP A 219 21.64 3.05 17.15
C ASP A 219 20.49 2.96 18.16
N ALA A 220 19.24 2.93 17.70
CA ALA A 220 18.07 2.73 18.57
C ALA A 220 17.99 1.30 19.16
N ALA A 221 18.76 0.34 18.63
CA ALA A 221 18.69 -1.04 19.06
C ALA A 221 19.07 -1.22 20.54
N PRO A 222 18.28 -2.01 21.31
CA PRO A 222 18.64 -2.35 22.68
C PRO A 222 20.03 -2.99 22.76
N GLN A 223 20.78 -2.67 23.82
CA GLN A 223 22.10 -3.22 24.12
C GLN A 223 23.18 -2.93 23.05
N ASN A 224 22.99 -1.92 22.18
CA ASN A 224 23.95 -1.51 21.14
C ASN A 224 24.43 -2.67 20.25
N LYS A 225 23.50 -3.54 19.85
CA LYS A 225 23.77 -4.67 18.97
C LYS A 225 24.26 -4.16 17.61
N SER A 226 25.39 -4.70 17.12
CA SER A 226 26.03 -4.23 15.89
C SER A 226 25.26 -4.54 14.59
N ASN A 227 24.36 -5.53 14.62
CA ASN A 227 23.50 -5.90 13.50
C ASN A 227 22.09 -6.21 14.01
N PRO A 228 21.28 -5.18 14.31
CA PRO A 228 19.93 -5.35 14.84
C PRO A 228 18.95 -5.76 13.75
N SER A 229 17.97 -6.57 14.13
CA SER A 229 16.83 -6.90 13.27
C SER A 229 15.82 -5.76 13.32
N ILE A 230 15.77 -4.97 12.25
CA ILE A 230 14.90 -3.79 12.11
C ILE A 230 13.74 -4.13 11.17
N VAL A 231 12.52 -3.75 11.54
CA VAL A 231 11.31 -3.92 10.71
C VAL A 231 10.50 -2.62 10.63
N ILE A 232 9.73 -2.45 9.55
CA ILE A 232 8.77 -1.34 9.41
C ILE A 232 7.36 -1.89 9.62
N LEU A 233 6.71 -1.50 10.72
CA LEU A 233 5.33 -1.92 11.02
C LEU A 233 4.32 -1.01 10.31
N THR A 234 3.52 -1.59 9.42
CA THR A 234 2.49 -0.89 8.65
C THR A 234 1.08 -1.35 9.03
N PRO A 235 0.08 -0.45 9.03
CA PRO A 235 -1.34 -0.83 9.14
C PRO A 235 -1.85 -1.57 7.88
N GLY A 236 -1.07 -1.57 6.80
CA GLY A 236 -1.38 -2.31 5.57
C GLY A 236 -1.91 -1.44 4.42
N PRO A 237 -2.24 -2.09 3.29
CA PRO A 237 -2.64 -1.49 2.01
C PRO A 237 -3.69 -0.39 2.04
N LEU A 238 -4.65 -0.47 2.96
CA LEU A 238 -5.80 0.44 3.01
C LEU A 238 -5.45 1.79 3.62
N ASN A 239 -4.23 1.95 4.14
CA ASN A 239 -3.78 3.21 4.73
C ASN A 239 -3.42 4.25 3.65
N GLU A 240 -3.76 5.51 3.93
CA GLU A 240 -3.52 6.68 3.07
C GLU A 240 -2.06 6.86 2.62
N THR A 241 -1.09 6.53 3.48
CA THR A 241 0.35 6.65 3.18
C THR A 241 1.06 5.32 3.02
N TYR A 242 0.34 4.24 2.65
CA TYR A 242 0.96 2.93 2.45
C TYR A 242 2.11 2.94 1.45
N PHE A 243 2.02 3.76 0.38
CA PHE A 243 3.11 3.96 -0.56
C PHE A 243 4.40 4.41 0.15
N ASP A 244 4.32 5.41 1.04
CA ASP A 244 5.47 5.93 1.80
C ASP A 244 6.13 4.82 2.62
N HIS A 245 5.32 3.95 3.23
CA HIS A 245 5.79 2.84 4.07
C HIS A 245 6.54 1.80 3.23
N ALA A 246 5.92 1.35 2.12
CA ALA A 246 6.50 0.36 1.22
C ALA A 246 7.75 0.89 0.52
N TYR A 247 7.73 2.17 0.10
CA TYR A 247 8.87 2.82 -0.53
C TYR A 247 10.05 2.92 0.44
N MET A 248 9.81 3.35 1.68
CA MET A 248 10.86 3.42 2.69
C MET A 248 11.41 2.02 3.06
N ALA A 249 10.56 1.00 3.11
CA ALA A 249 10.99 -0.38 3.35
C ALA A 249 11.95 -0.87 2.24
N SER A 250 11.57 -0.69 0.98
CA SER A 250 12.41 -1.04 -0.17
C SER A 250 13.68 -0.20 -0.25
N PHE A 251 13.60 1.11 0.07
CA PHE A 251 14.74 2.03 0.04
C PHE A 251 15.77 1.73 1.14
N LEU A 252 15.33 1.38 2.35
CA LEU A 252 16.20 1.05 3.48
C LEU A 252 16.63 -0.43 3.51
N GLY A 253 15.92 -1.30 2.78
CA GLY A 253 16.17 -2.74 2.79
C GLY A 253 15.64 -3.46 4.04
N TYR A 254 14.62 -2.91 4.72
CA TYR A 254 13.99 -3.54 5.89
C TYR A 254 12.68 -4.24 5.54
N PRO A 255 12.34 -5.36 6.20
CA PRO A 255 11.04 -6.00 6.04
C PRO A 255 9.88 -5.07 6.37
N LEU A 256 8.90 -4.98 5.47
CA LEU A 256 7.61 -4.35 5.72
C LEU A 256 6.67 -5.40 6.34
N VAL A 257 6.24 -5.18 7.58
CA VAL A 257 5.47 -6.15 8.35
C VAL A 257 4.15 -5.56 8.84
N THR A 258 3.15 -6.40 9.02
CA THR A 258 1.88 -6.07 9.69
C THR A 258 1.86 -6.62 11.12
N GLY A 259 0.89 -6.23 11.95
CA GLY A 259 0.75 -6.77 13.31
C GLY A 259 0.71 -8.31 13.34
N ASN A 260 0.06 -8.93 12.36
CA ASN A 260 -0.05 -10.38 12.23
C ASN A 260 1.27 -11.10 11.95
N ASP A 261 2.27 -10.39 11.40
CA ASP A 261 3.61 -10.93 11.16
C ASP A 261 4.46 -10.99 12.43
N LEU A 262 4.01 -10.34 13.50
CA LEU A 262 4.73 -10.20 14.74
C LEU A 262 4.03 -10.97 15.87
N VAL A 263 4.81 -11.39 16.85
CA VAL A 263 4.29 -12.07 18.04
C VAL A 263 5.21 -11.80 19.23
N VAL A 264 4.62 -11.57 20.41
CA VAL A 264 5.37 -11.53 21.66
C VAL A 264 5.44 -12.93 22.26
N ARG A 265 6.65 -13.38 22.58
CA ARG A 265 6.89 -14.68 23.22
C ARG A 265 8.09 -14.61 24.13
N ASN A 266 7.98 -15.17 25.34
CA ASN A 266 9.03 -15.16 26.37
C ASN A 266 9.59 -13.73 26.60
N GLY A 267 8.69 -12.75 26.65
CA GLY A 267 9.00 -11.34 26.83
C GLY A 267 9.91 -10.75 25.75
N LYS A 268 9.86 -11.27 24.52
CA LYS A 268 10.59 -10.72 23.36
C LYS A 268 9.64 -10.59 22.18
N LEU A 269 9.91 -9.63 21.29
CA LEU A 269 9.20 -9.48 20.03
C LEU A 269 9.85 -10.34 18.95
N TRP A 270 9.03 -11.10 18.24
CA TRP A 270 9.47 -12.00 17.18
C TRP A 270 8.71 -11.71 15.89
N MET A 271 9.41 -11.79 14.77
CA MET A 271 8.83 -11.85 13.44
C MET A 271 8.63 -13.31 13.06
N LYS A 272 7.43 -13.65 12.61
CA LYS A 272 7.07 -14.94 12.04
C LYS A 272 7.71 -15.05 10.65
N THR A 273 8.64 -15.98 10.51
CA THR A 273 9.26 -16.29 9.21
C THR A 273 8.89 -17.69 8.77
N LEU A 274 9.19 -18.03 7.52
CA LEU A 274 8.95 -19.37 6.99
C LEU A 274 9.62 -20.51 7.77
N LYS A 275 10.80 -20.27 8.36
CA LYS A 275 11.57 -21.31 9.06
C LYS A 275 11.39 -21.25 10.57
N GLU A 276 11.54 -20.05 11.13
CA GLU A 276 11.61 -19.86 12.58
C GLU A 276 11.10 -18.48 13.02
N LEU A 277 11.04 -18.28 14.33
CA LEU A 277 10.80 -16.95 14.88
C LEU A 277 12.12 -16.18 14.89
N LYS A 278 12.17 -15.04 14.22
CA LYS A 278 13.34 -14.15 14.22
C LYS A 278 13.11 -13.00 15.20
N GLN A 279 13.99 -12.85 16.19
CA GLN A 279 13.85 -11.78 17.17
C GLN A 279 13.95 -10.41 16.47
N VAL A 280 13.04 -9.51 16.79
CA VAL A 280 13.02 -8.12 16.31
C VAL A 280 13.61 -7.23 17.41
N ASP A 281 14.56 -6.38 17.04
CA ASP A 281 15.26 -5.49 17.97
C ASP A 281 14.70 -4.05 17.87
N VAL A 282 14.31 -3.60 16.66
CA VAL A 282 13.79 -2.25 16.41
C VAL A 282 12.58 -2.28 15.48
N VAL A 283 11.55 -1.49 15.80
CA VAL A 283 10.34 -1.31 14.98
C VAL A 283 10.20 0.17 14.61
N LEU A 284 10.33 0.48 13.32
CA LEU A 284 9.87 1.78 12.80
C LEU A 284 8.35 1.70 12.61
N LYS A 285 7.58 2.32 13.51
CA LYS A 285 6.12 2.20 13.48
C LYS A 285 5.48 3.22 12.55
N ARG A 286 4.52 2.74 11.78
CA ARG A 286 3.59 3.54 10.95
C ARG A 286 2.13 3.40 11.40
N VAL A 287 1.93 2.76 12.55
CA VAL A 287 0.64 2.52 13.20
C VAL A 287 0.45 3.52 14.34
N ASP A 288 -0.80 3.96 14.52
CA ASP A 288 -1.18 4.91 15.56
C ASP A 288 -1.06 4.29 16.96
N ASP A 289 -0.65 5.08 17.96
CA ASP A 289 -0.22 4.58 19.27
C ASP A 289 -1.25 3.66 19.92
N ALA A 290 -2.52 4.09 19.96
CA ALA A 290 -3.60 3.33 20.59
C ALA A 290 -3.80 1.93 19.97
N PHE A 291 -3.39 1.72 18.72
CA PHE A 291 -3.59 0.45 18.02
C PHE A 291 -2.41 -0.51 18.19
N MET A 292 -1.31 -0.10 18.85
CA MET A 292 -0.06 -0.86 18.90
C MET A 292 -0.11 -2.11 19.77
N ASP A 293 -0.95 -2.12 20.80
CA ASP A 293 -1.09 -3.27 21.71
C ASP A 293 -2.55 -3.48 22.12
N PRO A 294 -3.23 -4.52 21.60
CA PRO A 294 -4.62 -4.79 21.96
C PRO A 294 -4.83 -5.29 23.39
N LEU A 295 -3.79 -5.77 24.09
CA LEU A 295 -3.95 -6.22 25.48
C LEU A 295 -4.09 -5.06 26.47
N GLU A 296 -3.42 -3.94 26.20
CA GLU A 296 -3.33 -2.83 27.16
C GLU A 296 -3.91 -1.50 26.65
N LEU A 297 -3.97 -1.30 25.33
CA LEU A 297 -4.41 -0.04 24.73
C LEU A 297 -5.82 -0.15 24.16
N ARG A 298 -5.96 -0.78 23.00
CA ARG A 298 -7.23 -0.85 22.26
C ARG A 298 -7.56 -2.29 21.88
N GLU A 299 -8.52 -2.88 22.61
CA GLU A 299 -8.90 -4.30 22.51
C GLU A 299 -9.38 -4.75 21.13
N ASP A 300 -10.05 -3.88 20.37
CA ASP A 300 -10.54 -4.15 19.01
C ASP A 300 -9.48 -3.88 17.92
N SER A 301 -8.22 -3.64 18.30
CA SER A 301 -7.14 -3.42 17.34
C SER A 301 -6.62 -4.72 16.73
N TYR A 302 -6.63 -4.78 15.41
CA TYR A 302 -5.97 -5.83 14.61
C TYR A 302 -4.63 -5.38 14.00
N LEU A 303 -4.15 -4.17 14.32
CA LEU A 303 -2.98 -3.57 13.67
C LEU A 303 -1.68 -3.74 14.47
N GLY A 304 -1.80 -3.91 15.78
CA GLY A 304 -0.70 -4.01 16.73
C GLY A 304 -0.30 -5.45 17.05
N VAL A 305 0.42 -5.61 18.16
CA VAL A 305 0.88 -6.91 18.65
C VAL A 305 0.54 -7.02 20.12
N ALA A 306 -0.19 -8.07 20.48
CA ALA A 306 -0.57 -8.33 21.87
C ALA A 306 0.68 -8.47 22.77
N GLY A 307 0.75 -7.65 23.83
CA GLY A 307 1.81 -7.70 24.85
C GLY A 307 3.07 -6.94 24.45
N LEU A 308 3.00 -6.11 23.40
CA LEU A 308 4.12 -5.31 22.93
C LEU A 308 4.58 -4.30 23.98
N LEU A 309 3.67 -3.68 24.73
CA LEU A 309 4.03 -2.69 25.75
C LEU A 309 4.88 -3.30 26.87
N ASP A 310 4.59 -4.52 27.29
CA ASP A 310 5.42 -5.23 28.27
C ASP A 310 6.86 -5.45 27.79
N VAL A 311 7.05 -5.85 26.53
CA VAL A 311 8.39 -6.01 25.94
C VAL A 311 9.14 -4.68 25.88
N ILE A 312 8.43 -3.58 25.61
CA ILE A 312 8.99 -2.23 25.61
C ILE A 312 9.42 -1.82 27.02
N ARG A 313 8.60 -2.07 28.04
CA ARG A 313 8.94 -1.79 29.46
C ARG A 313 10.18 -2.55 29.91
N GLU A 314 10.35 -3.77 29.44
CA GLU A 314 11.55 -4.59 29.69
C GLU A 314 12.78 -4.16 28.86
N GLN A 315 12.64 -3.12 28.02
CA GLN A 315 13.71 -2.58 27.15
C GLN A 315 14.30 -3.62 26.19
N ARG A 316 13.49 -4.60 25.75
CA ARG A 316 13.92 -5.67 24.85
C ARG A 316 13.65 -5.39 23.37
N VAL A 317 12.87 -4.34 23.08
CA VAL A 317 12.62 -3.83 21.73
C VAL A 317 12.55 -2.30 21.77
N ALA A 318 13.06 -1.64 20.73
CA ALA A 318 12.91 -0.20 20.55
C ALA A 318 11.81 0.10 19.52
N ILE A 319 10.93 1.06 19.84
CA ILE A 319 9.90 1.54 18.91
C ILE A 319 10.23 2.98 18.51
N VAL A 320 10.28 3.21 17.20
CA VAL A 320 10.59 4.52 16.60
C VAL A 320 9.33 5.05 15.92
N ASN A 321 8.68 6.11 16.40
CA ASN A 321 8.82 6.78 17.71
C ASN A 321 8.14 5.99 18.84
N PRO A 322 8.45 6.25 20.13
CA PRO A 322 7.86 5.55 21.25
C PRO A 322 6.33 5.70 21.30
N ILE A 323 5.67 4.68 21.83
CA ILE A 323 4.22 4.68 22.05
C ILE A 323 3.89 5.75 23.10
N GLY A 324 2.96 6.64 22.79
CA GLY A 324 2.60 7.82 23.58
C GLY A 324 3.07 9.14 22.96
N ALA A 325 3.97 9.11 21.97
CA ALA A 325 4.43 10.32 21.27
C ALA A 325 3.28 11.08 20.56
N GLY A 326 2.14 10.42 20.32
CA GLY A 326 0.91 11.04 19.82
C GLY A 326 0.36 12.19 20.66
N VAL A 327 0.67 12.25 21.96
CA VAL A 327 0.28 13.38 22.82
C VAL A 327 0.92 14.71 22.37
N LEU A 328 2.05 14.67 21.67
CA LEU A 328 2.74 15.87 21.23
C LEU A 328 2.08 16.55 20.03
N GLU A 329 1.22 15.84 19.27
CA GLU A 329 0.45 16.43 18.16
C GLU A 329 -0.76 17.26 18.65
N ASN A 330 -0.79 17.58 19.94
CA ASN A 330 -1.84 18.30 20.62
C ASN A 330 -1.78 19.80 20.33
N SER A 331 -2.79 20.29 19.61
CA SER A 331 -2.88 21.72 19.26
C SER A 331 -3.13 22.62 20.48
N GLY A 332 -3.58 22.07 21.61
CA GLY A 332 -3.72 22.77 22.89
C GLY A 332 -2.40 23.10 23.58
N LEU A 333 -1.28 22.48 23.20
CA LEU A 333 0.05 22.85 23.72
C LEU A 333 0.57 24.16 23.11
N ILE A 334 0.06 24.52 21.92
CA ILE A 334 0.58 25.61 21.09
C ILE A 334 0.68 26.94 21.84
N PRO A 335 -0.36 27.42 22.55
CA PRO A 335 -0.31 28.70 23.27
C PRO A 335 0.80 28.76 24.33
N PHE A 336 1.24 27.61 24.84
CA PHE A 336 2.21 27.50 25.94
C PHE A 336 3.65 27.27 25.48
N LEU A 337 3.89 26.99 24.19
CA LEU A 337 5.20 26.52 23.72
C LEU A 337 6.35 27.51 23.98
N ASN A 338 6.11 28.82 23.91
CA ASN A 338 7.16 29.78 24.26
C ASN A 338 7.50 29.77 25.75
N GLY A 339 6.49 29.60 26.62
CA GLY A 339 6.70 29.43 28.06
C GLY A 339 7.46 28.14 28.38
N ILE A 340 7.11 27.04 27.70
CA ILE A 340 7.82 25.76 27.82
C ILE A 340 9.27 25.89 27.35
N CYS A 341 9.51 26.60 26.23
CA CYS A 341 10.85 26.84 25.70
C CYS A 341 11.73 27.61 26.69
N LYS A 342 11.18 28.66 27.32
CA LYS A 342 11.88 29.39 28.40
C LYS A 342 12.17 28.51 29.60
N TYR A 343 11.22 27.68 30.01
CA TYR A 343 11.39 26.79 31.16
C TYR A 343 12.51 25.77 30.94
N PHE A 344 12.54 25.09 29.79
CA PHE A 344 13.51 24.02 29.54
C PHE A 344 14.83 24.48 28.93
N LEU A 345 14.80 25.45 28.01
CA LEU A 345 15.96 25.87 27.22
C LEU A 345 16.49 27.25 27.61
N ASN A 346 15.75 28.01 28.42
CA ASN A 346 16.05 29.42 28.72
C ASN A 346 16.19 30.30 27.45
N GLU A 347 15.41 29.96 26.42
CA GLU A 347 15.39 30.62 25.11
C GLU A 347 13.94 30.93 24.70
N ASP A 348 13.74 31.94 23.85
CA ASP A 348 12.50 32.11 23.09
C ASP A 348 12.49 31.16 21.87
N LEU A 349 11.30 30.84 21.37
CA LEU A 349 11.14 30.07 20.13
C LEU A 349 11.78 30.83 18.96
N ILE A 350 12.69 30.15 18.24
CA ILE A 350 13.35 30.72 17.04
C ILE A 350 12.33 30.87 15.91
N LEU A 351 11.54 29.83 15.65
CA LEU A 351 10.49 29.88 14.64
C LEU A 351 9.17 30.33 15.27
N PRO A 352 8.50 31.33 14.69
CA PRO A 352 7.20 31.77 15.17
C PRO A 352 6.15 30.69 14.93
N GLN A 353 5.08 30.77 15.74
CA GLN A 353 3.97 29.83 15.67
C GLN A 353 2.65 30.57 15.60
N ILE A 354 1.69 30.00 14.86
CA ILE A 354 0.37 30.58 14.65
C ILE A 354 -0.29 30.95 15.99
N ALA A 355 -0.81 32.18 16.07
CA ALA A 355 -1.52 32.65 17.25
C ALA A 355 -2.68 31.70 17.56
N SER A 356 -2.70 31.20 18.79
CA SER A 356 -3.60 30.14 19.21
C SER A 356 -4.14 30.44 20.61
N TRP A 357 -5.42 30.16 20.82
CA TRP A 357 -6.14 30.36 22.08
C TRP A 357 -6.76 29.04 22.50
N TRP A 358 -6.33 28.49 23.63
CA TRP A 358 -6.92 27.27 24.17
C TRP A 358 -8.17 27.63 24.97
N CYS A 359 -9.32 27.13 24.54
CA CYS A 359 -10.61 27.48 25.13
C CYS A 359 -10.79 26.94 26.56
N GLY A 360 -9.86 26.12 27.07
CA GLY A 360 -9.87 25.68 28.47
C GLY A 360 -9.68 26.84 29.46
N GLN A 361 -8.96 27.90 29.06
CA GLN A 361 -8.85 29.11 29.87
C GLN A 361 -10.05 30.04 29.62
N GLU A 362 -10.55 30.66 30.69
CA GLU A 362 -11.80 31.42 30.66
C GLU A 362 -11.71 32.69 29.79
N ALA A 363 -10.62 33.46 29.90
CA ALA A 363 -10.46 34.70 29.13
C ALA A 363 -10.35 34.40 27.62
N GLU A 364 -9.56 33.40 27.26
CA GLU A 364 -9.33 32.90 25.91
C GLU A 364 -10.64 32.36 25.33
N ARG A 365 -11.41 31.58 26.10
CA ARG A 365 -12.74 31.11 25.70
C ARG A 365 -13.68 32.26 25.38
N HIS A 366 -13.77 33.26 26.26
CA HIS A 366 -14.65 34.42 26.02
C HIS A 366 -14.24 35.18 24.76
N TYR A 367 -12.94 35.39 24.56
CA TYR A 367 -12.42 36.02 23.35
C TYR A 367 -12.77 35.24 22.08
N VAL A 368 -12.58 33.91 22.10
CA VAL A 368 -12.91 33.04 20.97
C VAL A 368 -14.41 33.04 20.67
N LEU A 369 -15.27 32.92 21.69
CA LEU A 369 -16.72 32.88 21.49
C LEU A 369 -17.28 34.21 20.97
N ASN A 370 -16.66 35.34 21.34
CA ASN A 370 -17.08 36.67 20.87
C ASN A 370 -16.64 36.95 19.43
N ASN A 371 -15.55 36.32 18.96
CA ASN A 371 -14.98 36.56 17.61
C ASN A 371 -14.91 35.26 16.78
N LEU A 372 -15.82 34.31 17.03
CA LEU A 372 -15.71 32.94 16.53
C LEU A 372 -15.52 32.85 15.01
N ARG A 373 -16.16 33.74 14.25
CA ARG A 373 -16.12 33.80 12.78
C ARG A 373 -14.72 34.09 12.21
N GLU A 374 -13.82 34.68 12.99
CA GLU A 374 -12.46 35.04 12.58
C GLU A 374 -11.45 33.90 12.76
N PHE A 375 -11.83 32.83 13.47
CA PHE A 375 -10.93 31.75 13.83
C PHE A 375 -11.11 30.48 13.01
N VAL A 376 -10.00 29.73 12.96
CA VAL A 376 -10.02 28.30 12.65
C VAL A 376 -10.05 27.54 13.97
N VAL A 377 -11.17 26.91 14.30
CA VAL A 377 -11.32 26.12 15.54
C VAL A 377 -10.96 24.66 15.27
N LYS A 378 -10.13 24.09 16.15
CA LYS A 378 -9.70 22.70 16.11
C LYS A 378 -10.00 22.05 17.45
N ARG A 379 -10.22 20.74 17.42
CA ARG A 379 -10.11 19.92 18.62
C ARG A 379 -8.64 19.65 18.96
N ILE A 380 -8.34 19.51 20.24
CA ILE A 380 -6.99 19.18 20.71
C ILE A 380 -6.54 17.80 20.21
N ASP A 381 -7.47 16.84 20.10
CA ASP A 381 -7.24 15.47 19.66
C ASP A 381 -7.80 15.22 18.23
N ARG A 382 -7.17 14.31 17.47
CA ARG A 382 -7.49 14.06 16.05
C ARG A 382 -8.45 12.88 15.80
N SER A 383 -9.18 12.41 16.81
CA SER A 383 -9.85 11.10 16.75
C SER A 383 -10.96 10.96 15.70
N ASN A 384 -11.56 12.06 15.25
CA ASN A 384 -12.68 12.05 14.30
C ASN A 384 -12.28 12.44 12.87
N ARG A 385 -10.98 12.43 12.54
CA ARG A 385 -10.36 12.73 11.23
C ARG A 385 -10.76 14.01 10.47
N GLU A 386 -11.84 14.73 10.77
CA GLU A 386 -12.20 16.01 10.13
C GLU A 386 -13.11 16.90 11.01
N HIS A 387 -12.53 17.62 11.98
CA HIS A 387 -13.22 18.76 12.63
C HIS A 387 -12.28 19.96 12.78
N ILE A 388 -11.70 20.39 11.66
CA ILE A 388 -11.14 21.74 11.55
C ILE A 388 -12.27 22.63 11.04
N PHE A 389 -12.76 23.51 11.91
CA PHE A 389 -13.85 24.42 11.61
C PHE A 389 -13.26 25.74 11.11
N PHE A 390 -13.46 26.04 9.84
CA PHE A 390 -13.16 27.35 9.28
C PHE A 390 -14.41 28.22 9.46
N CYS A 391 -14.50 28.90 10.60
CA CYS A 391 -15.76 29.50 11.07
C CYS A 391 -16.34 30.56 10.12
N GLU A 392 -15.51 31.21 9.32
CA GLU A 392 -15.92 32.15 8.26
C GLU A 392 -16.89 31.55 7.24
N PHE A 393 -16.72 30.26 6.92
CA PHE A 393 -17.53 29.55 5.92
C PHE A 393 -18.70 28.78 6.54
N LEU A 394 -18.83 28.79 7.86
CA LEU A 394 -19.96 28.15 8.53
C LEU A 394 -21.22 29.01 8.39
N LEU A 395 -22.35 28.33 8.19
CA LEU A 395 -23.67 28.93 8.32
C LEU A 395 -23.94 29.24 9.79
N GLU A 396 -24.77 30.26 10.07
CA GLU A 396 -25.08 30.68 11.44
C GLU A 396 -25.56 29.55 12.35
N LYS A 397 -26.36 28.62 11.82
CA LYS A 397 -26.80 27.43 12.58
C LYS A 397 -25.61 26.56 13.02
N ALA A 398 -24.69 26.27 12.10
CA ALA A 398 -23.51 25.45 12.38
C ALA A 398 -22.52 26.17 13.32
N LEU A 399 -22.45 27.50 13.24
CA LEU A 399 -21.65 28.32 14.13
C LEU A 399 -22.19 28.27 15.57
N GLU A 400 -23.52 28.34 15.75
CA GLU A 400 -24.15 28.21 17.06
C GLU A 400 -24.02 26.78 17.63
N GLU A 401 -24.15 25.74 16.79
CA GLU A 401 -23.87 24.36 17.18
C GLU A 401 -22.42 24.19 17.70
N LEU A 402 -21.44 24.75 16.97
CA LEU A 402 -20.03 24.75 17.39
C LEU A 402 -19.83 25.51 18.71
N LYS A 403 -20.48 26.65 18.88
CA LYS A 403 -20.43 27.44 20.13
C LYS A 403 -20.95 26.64 21.32
N GLN A 404 -22.07 25.95 21.17
CA GLN A 404 -22.59 25.06 22.21
C GLN A 404 -21.64 23.89 22.50
N GLU A 405 -21.02 23.30 21.47
CA GLU A 405 -20.01 22.23 21.65
C GLU A 405 -18.79 22.72 22.45
N ILE A 406 -18.29 23.93 22.14
CA ILE A 406 -17.20 24.58 22.88
C ILE A 406 -17.61 24.84 24.33
N LEU A 407 -18.80 25.37 24.59
CA LEU A 407 -19.28 25.64 25.95
C LEU A 407 -19.42 24.37 26.79
N LEU A 408 -19.84 23.25 26.18
CA LEU A 408 -19.98 21.97 26.87
C LEU A 408 -18.64 21.38 27.31
N ARG A 409 -17.59 21.50 26.49
CA ARG A 409 -16.27 20.90 26.74
C ARG A 409 -15.12 21.81 26.28
N PRO A 410 -14.93 22.97 26.92
CA PRO A 410 -14.06 24.03 26.42
C PRO A 410 -12.59 23.61 26.31
N TYR A 411 -12.10 22.82 27.27
CA TYR A 411 -10.74 22.30 27.29
C TYR A 411 -10.38 21.40 26.08
N LYS A 412 -11.35 20.96 25.28
CA LYS A 412 -11.10 20.16 24.07
C LYS A 412 -10.86 20.99 22.81
N PHE A 413 -10.99 22.32 22.88
CA PHE A 413 -10.93 23.18 21.72
C PHE A 413 -9.78 24.19 21.81
N VAL A 414 -9.21 24.47 20.64
CA VAL A 414 -8.24 25.54 20.43
C VAL A 414 -8.66 26.31 19.18
N ALA A 415 -8.70 27.63 19.29
CA ALA A 415 -8.89 28.52 18.16
C ALA A 415 -7.53 28.98 17.66
N GLN A 416 -7.36 29.07 16.35
CA GLN A 416 -6.17 29.61 15.72
C GLN A 416 -6.53 30.76 14.80
N GLU A 417 -5.65 31.75 14.73
CA GLU A 417 -5.82 32.88 13.80
C GLU A 417 -5.84 32.37 12.37
N LYS A 418 -6.70 32.97 11.53
CA LYS A 418 -6.70 32.68 10.10
C LYS A 418 -5.50 33.36 9.44
N ILE A 419 -4.42 32.62 9.23
CA ILE A 419 -3.27 33.10 8.45
C ILE A 419 -3.50 32.84 6.96
N SER A 420 -3.33 33.88 6.14
CA SER A 420 -3.21 33.75 4.69
C SER A 420 -1.77 33.39 4.34
N PHE A 421 -1.52 32.10 4.13
CA PHE A 421 -0.19 31.59 3.74
C PHE A 421 0.23 32.05 2.34
N SER A 422 1.55 32.07 2.11
CA SER A 422 2.14 32.48 0.85
C SER A 422 1.70 31.62 -0.33
N THR A 423 1.77 32.22 -1.52
CA THR A 423 1.60 31.52 -2.80
C THR A 423 2.94 31.22 -3.47
N ALA A 424 3.01 30.11 -4.19
CA ALA A 424 4.13 29.76 -5.05
C ALA A 424 3.64 29.38 -6.46
N PRO A 425 4.50 29.42 -7.49
CA PRO A 425 4.09 29.12 -8.85
C PRO A 425 3.70 27.66 -9.05
N ASP A 426 2.48 27.44 -9.52
CA ASP A 426 1.97 26.14 -9.91
C ASP A 426 1.67 26.12 -11.41
N PHE A 427 2.26 25.16 -12.12
CA PHE A 427 2.01 25.00 -13.54
C PHE A 427 0.72 24.21 -13.77
N SER A 428 -0.28 24.86 -14.34
CA SER A 428 -1.62 24.31 -14.58
C SER A 428 -2.16 24.85 -15.90
N ASN A 429 -2.77 23.97 -16.72
CA ASN A 429 -3.40 24.33 -17.99
C ASN A 429 -2.51 25.18 -18.93
N GLY A 430 -1.20 24.91 -18.97
CA GLY A 430 -0.26 25.64 -19.84
C GLY A 430 0.17 27.03 -19.33
N ALA A 431 -0.18 27.40 -18.10
CA ALA A 431 0.22 28.66 -17.49
C ALA A 431 0.70 28.47 -16.05
N LEU A 432 1.40 29.48 -15.50
CA LEU A 432 1.69 29.53 -14.07
C LEU A 432 0.56 30.25 -13.35
N GLU A 433 0.12 29.69 -12.23
CA GLU A 433 -0.87 30.28 -11.33
C GLU A 433 -0.32 30.32 -9.90
N PRO A 434 -0.58 31.40 -9.12
CA PRO A 434 -0.16 31.45 -7.72
C PRO A 434 -1.07 30.54 -6.89
N ARG A 435 -0.47 29.58 -6.16
CA ARG A 435 -1.22 28.68 -5.28
C ARG A 435 -0.61 28.60 -3.90
N LYS A 436 -1.47 28.51 -2.88
CA LYS A 436 -1.05 28.44 -1.48
C LYS A 436 -0.17 27.22 -1.23
N VAL A 437 0.95 27.44 -0.54
CA VAL A 437 1.97 26.42 -0.30
C VAL A 437 2.16 26.16 1.19
N MET A 438 2.38 24.90 1.54
CA MET A 438 2.81 24.47 2.87
C MET A 438 3.91 23.42 2.70
N CYS A 439 4.97 23.54 3.47
CA CYS A 439 6.06 22.58 3.47
C CYS A 439 6.10 21.80 4.78
N ARG A 440 6.48 20.52 4.70
CA ARG A 440 6.72 19.66 5.83
C ARG A 440 8.20 19.35 5.88
N THR A 441 8.84 19.69 7.00
CA THR A 441 10.24 19.36 7.26
C THR A 441 10.34 18.16 8.17
N PHE A 442 11.51 17.54 8.18
CA PHE A 442 11.79 16.33 8.95
C PHE A 442 13.09 16.49 9.71
N ALA A 443 13.05 16.17 11.00
CA ALA A 443 14.19 16.12 11.89
C ALA A 443 14.31 14.73 12.51
N ILE A 444 15.53 14.24 12.63
CA ILE A 444 15.85 12.92 13.21
C ILE A 444 16.86 13.11 14.33
N ALA A 445 16.76 12.32 15.39
CA ALA A 445 17.75 12.31 16.46
C ALA A 445 19.11 11.88 15.90
N LYS A 446 20.16 12.60 16.31
CA LYS A 446 21.54 12.33 15.93
C LYS A 446 22.47 12.81 17.02
N ASN A 447 23.18 11.89 17.68
CA ASN A 447 24.02 12.18 18.84
C ASN A 447 23.22 13.01 19.88
N ASN A 448 23.87 14.01 20.49
CA ASN A 448 23.26 14.95 21.44
C ASN A 448 22.22 15.93 20.84
N GLY A 449 21.83 15.83 19.56
CA GLY A 449 20.93 16.78 18.92
C GLY A 449 20.05 16.17 17.82
N PHE A 450 19.71 16.99 16.83
CA PHE A 450 18.87 16.61 15.70
C PHE A 450 19.54 16.97 14.37
N SER A 451 19.34 16.12 13.36
CA SER A 451 19.66 16.40 11.96
C SER A 451 18.38 16.71 11.20
N VAL A 452 18.41 17.67 10.29
CA VAL A 452 17.23 18.12 9.52
C VAL A 452 17.45 17.82 8.05
N MET A 453 16.44 17.23 7.41
CA MET A 453 16.46 16.95 5.98
C MET A 453 16.55 18.28 5.20
N PRO A 454 17.54 18.49 4.31
CA PRO A 454 17.54 19.67 3.46
C PRO A 454 16.37 19.57 2.46
N GLY A 455 15.31 20.35 2.71
CA GLY A 455 14.04 20.29 1.99
C GLY A 455 12.98 19.51 2.79
N GLY A 456 12.19 18.71 2.10
CA GLY A 456 11.08 17.97 2.70
C GLY A 456 9.93 17.76 1.71
N LEU A 457 8.72 17.66 2.23
CA LEU A 457 7.52 17.46 1.42
C LEU A 457 6.76 18.78 1.26
N VAL A 458 6.56 19.25 0.03
CA VAL A 458 5.76 20.44 -0.24
C VAL A 458 4.39 20.05 -0.77
N ARG A 459 3.34 20.66 -0.21
CA ARG A 459 1.95 20.49 -0.63
C ARG A 459 1.38 21.84 -1.05
N VAL A 460 0.54 21.79 -2.08
CA VAL A 460 -0.08 22.95 -2.71
C VAL A 460 -1.58 22.75 -2.74
N ALA A 461 -2.34 23.83 -2.55
CA ALA A 461 -3.80 23.79 -2.69
C ALA A 461 -4.21 23.29 -4.08
N ALA A 462 -5.27 22.48 -4.15
CA ALA A 462 -5.76 21.89 -5.40
C ALA A 462 -6.30 22.93 -6.39
N GLU A 463 -6.88 24.02 -5.87
CA GLU A 463 -7.44 25.12 -6.65
C GLU A 463 -6.90 26.45 -6.12
N ARG A 464 -6.90 27.47 -6.98
CA ARG A 464 -6.37 28.81 -6.71
C ARG A 464 -7.01 29.49 -5.49
N GLU A 465 -8.32 29.37 -5.35
CA GLU A 465 -9.10 30.04 -4.30
C GLU A 465 -9.15 29.21 -2.99
N ASN A 466 -8.83 27.92 -3.06
CA ASN A 466 -8.92 27.04 -1.91
C ASN A 466 -7.92 27.39 -0.81
N LEU A 467 -8.41 27.49 0.42
CA LEU A 467 -7.59 27.58 1.63
C LEU A 467 -7.02 26.22 2.06
N PHE A 468 -7.58 25.12 1.55
CA PHE A 468 -7.24 23.77 1.98
C PHE A 468 -6.01 23.23 1.25
N VAL A 469 -4.93 22.99 2.01
CA VAL A 469 -3.77 22.23 1.54
C VAL A 469 -3.84 20.83 2.18
N SER A 470 -4.56 19.92 1.53
CA SER A 470 -4.68 18.51 1.98
C SER A 470 -4.68 17.55 0.79
N ASN A 471 -3.93 16.46 0.91
CA ASN A 471 -3.89 15.40 -0.09
C ASN A 471 -5.23 14.66 -0.19
N GLN A 472 -5.97 14.55 0.92
CA GLN A 472 -7.32 13.98 0.93
C GLN A 472 -8.31 14.77 0.05
N ARG A 473 -8.05 16.07 -0.16
CA ARG A 473 -8.84 16.94 -1.05
C ARG A 473 -8.14 17.25 -2.37
N GLY A 474 -7.12 16.47 -2.73
CA GLY A 474 -6.45 16.57 -4.02
C GLY A 474 -5.33 17.58 -4.14
N GLY A 475 -4.67 17.91 -3.02
CA GLY A 475 -3.46 18.73 -3.04
C GLY A 475 -2.37 18.16 -3.96
N VAL A 476 -1.69 19.05 -4.67
CA VAL A 476 -0.57 18.73 -5.57
C VAL A 476 0.74 18.86 -4.78
N SER A 477 1.73 18.01 -5.06
CA SER A 477 3.04 18.07 -4.43
C SER A 477 4.03 18.88 -5.28
N LYS A 478 5.05 19.47 -4.65
CA LYS A 478 6.25 19.99 -5.33
C LYS A 478 7.50 19.31 -4.79
N ASP A 479 8.56 19.24 -5.60
CA ASP A 479 9.90 18.99 -5.08
C ASP A 479 10.39 20.22 -4.30
N PHE A 480 11.07 20.01 -3.19
CA PHE A 480 11.50 21.06 -2.26
C PHE A 480 13.02 21.25 -2.33
N TRP A 481 13.44 22.35 -2.94
CA TRP A 481 14.84 22.67 -3.17
C TRP A 481 15.36 23.66 -2.13
N ILE A 482 16.46 23.26 -1.50
CA ILE A 482 17.34 24.21 -0.80
C ILE A 482 18.46 24.56 -1.76
N VAL A 483 18.52 25.81 -2.19
CA VAL A 483 19.48 26.27 -3.20
C VAL A 483 20.65 27.03 -2.58
N SER A 484 21.85 26.82 -3.10
CA SER A 484 23.08 27.50 -2.67
C SER A 484 23.78 28.24 -3.80
N ASP A 485 24.49 29.31 -3.46
CA ASP A 485 25.34 30.05 -4.41
C ASP A 485 26.62 29.27 -4.75
N HIS A 486 27.09 28.43 -3.83
CA HIS A 486 28.28 27.61 -4.01
C HIS A 486 27.93 26.25 -4.61
N PHE A 487 28.80 25.78 -5.51
CA PHE A 487 28.77 24.41 -5.97
C PHE A 487 29.04 23.46 -4.81
N GLN A 488 28.17 22.46 -4.66
CA GLN A 488 28.35 21.48 -3.60
C GLN A 488 29.37 20.43 -4.03
N ASN A 489 30.60 20.54 -3.50
CA ASN A 489 31.61 19.52 -3.67
C ASN A 489 31.20 18.25 -2.91
N GLY A 490 30.92 17.18 -3.65
CA GLY A 490 30.73 15.85 -3.07
C GLY A 490 29.36 15.26 -3.33
N ILE A 491 29.10 14.87 -4.58
CA ILE A 491 28.41 13.59 -4.80
C ILE A 491 29.42 12.53 -4.35
N LYS A 492 29.60 12.33 -3.04
CA LYS A 492 30.07 11.03 -2.60
C LYS A 492 28.94 10.11 -3.03
N ASN A 493 29.20 9.29 -4.04
CA ASN A 493 28.49 8.05 -4.22
C ASN A 493 28.73 7.29 -2.91
N PHE A 494 27.91 7.57 -1.89
CA PHE A 494 27.86 6.75 -0.71
C PHE A 494 27.29 5.43 -1.22
N SER A 495 28.20 4.53 -1.60
CA SER A 495 27.94 3.11 -1.45
C SER A 495 27.49 2.97 -0.01
N TRP A 496 26.31 2.39 0.20
CA TRP A 496 25.94 1.88 1.52
C TRP A 496 27.12 1.04 1.98
N ASP A 497 27.87 1.56 2.95
CA ASP A 497 29.18 1.00 3.27
C ASP A 497 28.98 -0.43 3.76
N ASN A 498 29.78 -1.36 3.24
CA ASN A 498 29.69 -2.82 3.47
C ASN A 498 29.98 -3.24 4.93
N SER A 499 29.99 -2.31 5.88
CA SER A 499 30.35 -2.55 7.29
C SER A 499 29.26 -3.29 8.06
N CYS A 500 28.01 -3.20 7.61
CA CYS A 500 26.95 -4.06 8.11
C CYS A 500 26.72 -5.19 7.09
N LYS A 501 27.27 -6.38 7.36
CA LYS A 501 26.88 -7.63 6.67
C LYS A 501 25.43 -7.95 7.03
N ILE A 502 24.49 -7.20 6.48
CA ILE A 502 23.06 -7.46 6.58
C ILE A 502 22.80 -8.67 5.67
N SER A 503 23.01 -9.89 6.18
CA SER A 503 22.70 -11.13 5.46
C SER A 503 21.18 -11.39 5.51
N ILE A 504 20.39 -10.49 4.91
CA ILE A 504 18.93 -10.62 4.87
C ILE A 504 18.47 -11.52 3.70
N ALA A 505 19.30 -11.79 2.70
CA ALA A 505 18.89 -12.49 1.49
C ALA A 505 18.83 -14.03 1.61
N ASP A 506 18.07 -14.56 2.58
CA ASP A 506 17.74 -15.99 2.68
C ASP A 506 16.21 -16.16 2.76
N ILE A 507 15.66 -17.16 2.05
CA ILE A 507 14.23 -17.53 2.07
C ILE A 507 13.74 -17.77 3.50
N ASN A 508 14.64 -18.21 4.37
CA ASN A 508 14.39 -18.45 5.78
C ASN A 508 13.89 -17.20 6.52
N HIS A 509 14.21 -15.99 6.05
CA HIS A 509 13.83 -14.74 6.70
C HIS A 509 12.59 -14.06 6.11
N LEU A 510 11.91 -14.71 5.15
CA LEU A 510 10.71 -14.16 4.54
C LEU A 510 9.55 -14.10 5.56
N PRO A 511 8.90 -12.95 5.78
CA PRO A 511 7.74 -12.85 6.66
C PRO A 511 6.58 -13.74 6.19
N SER A 512 5.88 -14.38 7.12
CA SER A 512 4.82 -15.34 6.79
C SER A 512 3.65 -14.74 6.01
N ASN A 513 3.22 -13.50 6.27
CA ASN A 513 2.17 -12.87 5.48
C ASN A 513 2.64 -12.53 4.05
N THR A 514 3.92 -12.18 3.89
CA THR A 514 4.52 -11.98 2.55
C THR A 514 4.51 -13.31 1.78
N ALA A 515 4.92 -14.40 2.44
CA ALA A 515 4.89 -15.75 1.90
C ALA A 515 3.47 -16.20 1.51
N GLU A 516 2.50 -15.99 2.40
CA GLU A 516 1.09 -16.31 2.18
C GLU A 516 0.52 -15.51 1.01
N SER A 517 0.76 -14.20 0.99
CA SER A 517 0.33 -13.33 -0.10
C SER A 517 0.94 -13.75 -1.43
N LEU A 518 2.20 -14.21 -1.47
CA LEU A 518 2.82 -14.72 -2.69
C LEU A 518 2.13 -16.00 -3.17
N PHE A 519 1.88 -16.94 -2.27
CA PHE A 519 1.15 -18.17 -2.57
C PHE A 519 -0.25 -17.88 -3.13
N TRP A 520 -1.03 -17.02 -2.46
CA TRP A 520 -2.36 -16.66 -2.92
C TRP A 520 -2.36 -15.83 -4.20
N SER A 521 -1.41 -14.92 -4.40
CA SER A 521 -1.29 -14.17 -5.66
C SER A 521 -1.07 -15.10 -6.85
N GLY A 522 -0.27 -16.16 -6.68
CA GLY A 522 -0.10 -17.22 -7.67
C GLY A 522 -1.39 -17.96 -7.96
N ARG A 523 -2.13 -18.35 -6.92
CA ARG A 523 -3.45 -18.99 -7.07
C ARG A 523 -4.44 -18.08 -7.81
N TYR A 524 -4.60 -16.83 -7.39
CA TYR A 524 -5.54 -15.91 -8.02
C TYR A 524 -5.18 -15.62 -9.47
N LEU A 525 -3.89 -15.49 -9.80
CA LEU A 525 -3.43 -15.34 -11.18
C LEU A 525 -3.75 -16.59 -12.01
N GLY A 526 -3.46 -17.78 -11.47
CA GLY A 526 -3.77 -19.06 -12.12
C GLY A 526 -5.26 -19.21 -12.40
N ARG A 527 -6.10 -18.84 -11.42
CA ARG A 527 -7.55 -18.83 -11.54
C ARG A 527 -8.03 -17.83 -12.57
N ALA A 528 -7.60 -16.58 -12.49
CA ALA A 528 -7.97 -15.53 -13.44
C ALA A 528 -7.62 -15.93 -14.87
N LEU A 529 -6.40 -16.41 -15.10
CA LEU A 529 -5.94 -16.81 -16.43
C LEU A 529 -6.76 -17.99 -16.99
N THR A 530 -7.01 -19.01 -16.17
CA THR A 530 -7.74 -20.21 -16.59
C THR A 530 -9.21 -19.92 -16.85
N THR A 531 -9.87 -19.14 -15.98
CA THR A 531 -11.25 -18.68 -16.16
C THR A 531 -11.37 -17.79 -17.39
N ALA A 532 -10.46 -16.82 -17.58
CA ALA A 532 -10.50 -15.92 -18.73
C ALA A 532 -10.36 -16.67 -20.07
N ARG A 533 -9.43 -17.63 -20.16
CA ARG A 533 -9.27 -18.48 -21.35
C ARG A 533 -10.51 -19.32 -21.61
N TYR A 534 -11.11 -19.88 -20.56
CA TYR A 534 -12.31 -20.70 -20.67
C TYR A 534 -13.51 -19.88 -21.15
N LEU A 535 -13.78 -18.73 -20.53
CA LEU A 535 -14.86 -17.84 -20.93
C LEU A 535 -14.69 -17.33 -22.36
N ARG A 536 -13.47 -16.96 -22.75
CA ARG A 536 -13.20 -16.53 -24.13
C ARG A 536 -13.50 -17.64 -25.13
N MET A 537 -13.11 -18.88 -24.82
CA MET A 537 -13.42 -20.04 -25.65
C MET A 537 -14.93 -20.22 -25.79
N VAL A 538 -15.69 -20.23 -24.68
CA VAL A 538 -17.16 -20.34 -24.73
C VAL A 538 -17.80 -19.21 -25.54
N LEU A 539 -17.39 -17.96 -25.31
CA LEU A 539 -17.89 -16.80 -26.06
C LEU A 539 -17.61 -16.89 -27.56
N ASN A 540 -16.45 -17.41 -27.95
CA ASN A 540 -16.13 -17.63 -29.36
C ASN A 540 -17.01 -18.73 -29.98
N SER A 541 -17.26 -19.83 -29.26
CA SER A 541 -18.20 -20.88 -29.70
C SER A 541 -19.64 -20.38 -29.80
N MET A 542 -20.08 -19.51 -28.87
CA MET A 542 -21.37 -18.84 -28.95
C MET A 542 -21.49 -17.99 -30.22
N ASN A 543 -20.43 -17.23 -30.55
CA ASN A 543 -20.41 -16.40 -31.73
C ASN A 543 -20.48 -17.24 -33.02
N LEU A 544 -19.70 -18.33 -33.10
CA LEU A 544 -19.74 -19.26 -34.24
C LEU A 544 -21.13 -19.90 -34.43
N GLY A 545 -21.80 -20.27 -33.33
CA GLY A 545 -23.17 -20.81 -33.36
C GLY A 545 -24.22 -19.82 -33.86
N GLN A 546 -24.03 -18.51 -33.64
CA GLN A 546 -24.93 -17.47 -34.18
C GLN A 546 -24.82 -17.32 -35.70
N TYR A 547 -23.64 -17.56 -36.29
CA TYR A 547 -23.42 -17.48 -37.73
C TYR A 547 -24.00 -18.67 -38.51
N SER A 548 -24.14 -19.84 -37.89
CA SER A 548 -24.56 -21.07 -38.58
C SER A 548 -26.09 -21.23 -38.73
N ASN A 549 -26.91 -20.28 -38.26
CA ASN A 549 -28.38 -20.25 -38.43
C ASN A 549 -29.12 -21.54 -37.96
N GLN A 550 -28.50 -22.36 -37.10
CA GLN A 550 -29.18 -23.50 -36.47
C GLN A 550 -30.00 -23.01 -35.27
N ASN A 551 -31.33 -22.95 -35.44
CA ASN A 551 -32.33 -22.45 -34.49
C ASN A 551 -32.52 -23.30 -33.22
N SER A 552 -31.48 -23.88 -32.66
CA SER A 552 -31.52 -24.61 -31.40
C SER A 552 -30.18 -24.46 -30.70
N THR A 553 -30.20 -24.18 -29.40
CA THR A 553 -29.04 -24.28 -28.51
C THR A 553 -28.25 -25.53 -28.88
N SER A 554 -27.10 -25.37 -29.54
CA SER A 554 -26.26 -26.52 -29.92
C SER A 554 -26.01 -27.34 -28.65
N GLU A 555 -26.24 -28.65 -28.72
CA GLU A 555 -26.09 -29.59 -27.60
C GLU A 555 -24.75 -29.36 -26.85
N ILE A 556 -23.71 -29.03 -27.61
CA ILE A 556 -22.36 -28.70 -27.12
C ILE A 556 -22.35 -27.43 -26.26
N LEU A 557 -23.04 -26.35 -26.68
CA LEU A 557 -23.08 -25.11 -25.91
C LEU A 557 -23.71 -25.32 -24.54
N VAL A 558 -24.73 -26.18 -24.44
CA VAL A 558 -25.35 -26.52 -23.14
C VAL A 558 -24.33 -27.20 -22.21
N HIS A 559 -23.52 -28.13 -22.74
CA HIS A 559 -22.45 -28.75 -21.97
C HIS A 559 -21.37 -27.74 -21.55
N LEU A 560 -20.97 -26.85 -22.47
CA LEU A 560 -19.99 -25.78 -22.21
C LEU A 560 -20.48 -24.75 -21.19
N TYR A 561 -21.78 -24.45 -21.15
CA TYR A 561 -22.35 -23.56 -20.12
C TYR A 561 -22.36 -24.24 -18.75
N LYS A 562 -22.81 -25.50 -18.66
CA LYS A 562 -22.81 -26.26 -17.41
C LYS A 562 -21.41 -26.42 -16.82
N SER A 563 -20.40 -26.60 -17.66
CA SER A 563 -19.01 -26.69 -17.21
C SER A 563 -18.47 -25.36 -16.67
N ILE A 564 -18.95 -24.19 -17.12
CA ILE A 564 -18.58 -22.88 -16.51
C ILE A 564 -18.83 -22.96 -15.01
N THR A 565 -20.06 -23.30 -14.59
CA THR A 565 -20.45 -23.37 -13.17
C THR A 565 -19.57 -24.33 -12.39
N ASN A 566 -19.24 -25.49 -12.95
CA ASN A 566 -18.38 -26.47 -12.28
C ASN A 566 -16.93 -25.99 -12.13
N ILE A 567 -16.38 -25.31 -13.15
CA ILE A 567 -15.01 -24.81 -13.14
C ILE A 567 -14.87 -23.61 -12.19
N THR A 568 -15.85 -22.71 -12.16
CA THR A 568 -15.83 -21.51 -11.31
C THR A 568 -16.43 -21.73 -9.92
N SER A 569 -17.08 -22.88 -9.69
CA SER A 569 -17.84 -23.20 -8.46
C SER A 569 -18.98 -22.22 -8.17
N THR A 570 -19.55 -21.58 -9.20
CA THR A 570 -20.58 -20.54 -9.06
C THR A 570 -22.01 -21.10 -9.10
N PHE A 571 -22.27 -22.11 -8.27
CA PHE A 571 -23.59 -22.77 -8.17
C PHE A 571 -24.69 -21.80 -7.68
N PRO A 572 -25.96 -21.97 -8.12
CA PRO A 572 -26.44 -22.97 -9.08
C PRO A 572 -26.00 -22.65 -10.52
N GLY A 573 -25.93 -21.38 -10.92
CA GLY A 573 -25.45 -20.96 -12.24
C GLY A 573 -26.19 -21.64 -13.39
N PHE A 574 -25.49 -22.37 -14.25
CA PHE A 574 -26.05 -23.15 -15.36
C PHE A 574 -26.51 -24.56 -14.97
N VAL A 575 -26.50 -24.89 -13.68
CA VAL A 575 -26.85 -26.22 -13.13
C VAL A 575 -27.86 -26.04 -11.99
N GLY A 576 -28.65 -27.06 -11.66
CA GLY A 576 -29.59 -27.00 -10.52
C GLY A 576 -30.83 -26.14 -10.77
N GLU A 577 -31.55 -25.78 -9.71
CA GLU A 577 -32.81 -25.02 -9.80
C GLU A 577 -32.60 -23.65 -10.44
N GLY A 578 -33.41 -23.32 -11.46
CA GLY A 578 -33.32 -22.07 -12.21
C GLY A 578 -32.36 -22.10 -13.42
N SER A 579 -31.67 -23.21 -13.67
CA SER A 579 -30.75 -23.34 -14.81
C SER A 579 -31.43 -23.16 -16.17
N GLU A 580 -32.72 -23.51 -16.30
CA GLU A 580 -33.47 -23.38 -17.55
C GLU A 580 -33.51 -21.92 -18.02
N ASN A 581 -33.77 -20.98 -17.11
CA ASN A 581 -33.76 -19.55 -17.42
C ASN A 581 -32.37 -19.08 -17.85
N ASN A 582 -31.32 -19.56 -17.18
CA ASN A 582 -29.94 -19.20 -17.53
C ASN A 582 -29.50 -19.82 -18.87
N LEU A 583 -30.02 -21.00 -19.24
CA LEU A 583 -29.78 -21.61 -20.55
C LEU A 583 -30.53 -20.89 -21.67
N THR A 584 -31.67 -20.23 -21.38
CA THR A 584 -32.38 -19.39 -22.35
C THR A 584 -31.69 -18.04 -22.62
N ASP A 585 -31.00 -17.48 -21.62
CA ASP A 585 -30.17 -16.27 -21.77
C ASP A 585 -28.77 -16.47 -21.16
N PRO A 586 -27.88 -17.23 -21.85
CA PRO A 586 -26.55 -17.54 -21.32
C PRO A 586 -25.65 -16.32 -21.16
N LEU A 587 -25.86 -15.28 -21.99
CA LEU A 587 -25.05 -14.07 -21.96
C LEU A 587 -25.23 -13.33 -20.63
N ARG A 588 -26.46 -13.26 -20.10
CA ARG A 588 -26.75 -12.62 -18.82
C ARG A 588 -26.02 -13.30 -17.67
N GLU A 589 -25.99 -14.62 -17.65
CA GLU A 589 -25.30 -15.39 -16.61
C GLU A 589 -23.77 -15.25 -16.72
N ILE A 590 -23.20 -15.31 -17.94
CA ILE A 590 -21.77 -15.05 -18.18
C ILE A 590 -21.42 -13.60 -17.76
N HIS A 591 -22.31 -12.65 -18.00
CA HIS A 591 -22.12 -11.26 -17.61
C HIS A 591 -22.07 -11.09 -16.08
N SER A 592 -22.98 -11.75 -15.34
CA SER A 592 -22.91 -11.80 -13.86
C SER A 592 -21.57 -12.39 -13.41
N LEU A 593 -21.16 -13.52 -13.97
CA LEU A 593 -19.87 -14.15 -13.67
C LEU A 593 -18.68 -13.23 -13.97
N MET A 594 -18.76 -12.42 -15.02
CA MET A 594 -17.69 -11.51 -15.40
C MET A 594 -17.62 -10.27 -14.52
N LEU A 595 -18.73 -9.72 -14.01
CA LEU A 595 -18.72 -8.38 -13.38
C LEU A 595 -19.05 -8.34 -11.89
N ASP A 596 -19.71 -9.37 -11.35
CA ASP A 596 -20.16 -9.39 -9.95
C ASP A 596 -19.01 -9.72 -8.99
N GLU A 597 -18.54 -8.73 -8.22
CA GLU A 597 -17.45 -8.90 -7.26
C GLU A 597 -17.86 -9.60 -5.95
N GLU A 598 -19.15 -9.66 -5.65
CA GLU A 598 -19.68 -10.28 -4.43
C GLU A 598 -19.96 -11.78 -4.64
N ARG A 599 -20.16 -12.19 -5.89
CA ARG A 599 -20.33 -13.60 -6.26
C ARG A 599 -19.02 -14.38 -6.13
N LEU A 600 -18.94 -15.22 -5.11
CA LEU A 600 -17.78 -16.11 -4.89
C LEU A 600 -17.49 -16.98 -6.11
N GLY A 601 -16.24 -17.04 -6.54
CA GLY A 601 -15.81 -17.83 -7.70
C GLY A 601 -15.99 -17.12 -9.05
N SER A 602 -16.65 -15.95 -9.07
CA SER A 602 -16.76 -15.14 -10.27
C SER A 602 -15.38 -14.65 -10.75
N PHE A 603 -15.31 -14.28 -12.02
CA PHE A 603 -14.10 -13.70 -12.58
C PHE A 603 -13.78 -12.34 -11.95
N ALA A 604 -14.81 -11.51 -11.70
CA ALA A 604 -14.64 -10.22 -11.02
C ALA A 604 -14.09 -10.37 -9.59
N GLN A 605 -14.65 -11.30 -8.80
CA GLN A 605 -14.19 -11.59 -7.44
C GLN A 605 -12.74 -12.11 -7.43
N THR A 606 -12.39 -12.94 -8.41
CA THR A 606 -11.01 -13.41 -8.59
C THR A 606 -10.06 -12.26 -8.92
N MET A 607 -10.45 -11.36 -9.83
CA MET A 607 -9.65 -10.17 -10.19
C MET A 607 -9.49 -9.21 -9.02
N ALA A 608 -10.54 -9.02 -8.21
CA ALA A 608 -10.48 -8.22 -6.99
C ALA A 608 -9.53 -8.83 -5.96
N SER A 609 -9.58 -10.16 -5.78
CA SER A 609 -8.69 -10.90 -4.87
C SER A 609 -7.23 -10.85 -5.33
N PHE A 610 -6.99 -11.00 -6.64
CA PHE A 610 -5.68 -10.79 -7.26
C PHE A 610 -5.17 -9.36 -7.00
N ASN A 611 -6.01 -8.35 -7.20
CA ASN A 611 -5.66 -6.95 -6.97
C ASN A 611 -5.28 -6.67 -5.51
N ASN A 612 -6.03 -7.21 -4.54
CA ASN A 612 -5.76 -7.03 -3.11
C ASN A 612 -4.46 -7.74 -2.68
N SER A 613 -4.31 -9.01 -3.05
CA SER A 613 -3.11 -9.80 -2.75
C SER A 613 -1.86 -9.17 -3.36
N TYR A 614 -1.95 -8.72 -4.61
CA TYR A 614 -0.83 -8.05 -5.27
C TYR A 614 -0.50 -6.70 -4.62
N TYR A 615 -1.48 -5.86 -4.29
CA TYR A 615 -1.21 -4.56 -3.68
C TYR A 615 -0.50 -4.69 -2.31
N SER A 616 -0.78 -5.75 -1.56
CA SER A 616 -0.11 -6.04 -0.29
C SER A 616 1.40 -6.25 -0.43
N LEU A 617 1.85 -6.77 -1.57
CA LEU A 617 3.25 -7.12 -1.84
C LEU A 617 4.03 -6.01 -2.57
N ARG A 618 3.53 -4.77 -2.55
CA ARG A 618 4.07 -3.63 -3.29
C ARG A 618 5.59 -3.45 -3.18
N SER A 619 6.18 -3.72 -2.00
CA SER A 619 7.61 -3.55 -1.77
C SER A 619 8.50 -4.54 -2.53
N LEU A 620 7.94 -5.66 -3.02
CA LEU A 620 8.66 -6.67 -3.79
C LEU A 620 8.63 -6.42 -5.30
N TRP A 621 7.69 -5.61 -5.78
CA TRP A 621 7.42 -5.50 -7.21
C TRP A 621 8.37 -4.53 -7.90
N SER A 622 8.89 -4.95 -9.05
CA SER A 622 9.60 -4.04 -9.94
C SER A 622 8.65 -3.01 -10.53
N LYS A 623 9.21 -1.93 -11.08
CA LYS A 623 8.43 -0.90 -11.78
C LYS A 623 7.64 -1.51 -12.93
N ASP A 624 8.25 -2.40 -13.72
CA ASP A 624 7.59 -3.03 -14.87
C ASP A 624 6.42 -3.94 -14.49
N MET A 625 6.53 -4.67 -13.38
CA MET A 625 5.40 -5.43 -12.84
C MET A 625 4.23 -4.53 -12.50
N TRP A 626 4.51 -3.40 -11.84
CA TRP A 626 3.50 -2.43 -11.48
C TRP A 626 2.79 -1.85 -12.68
N ARG A 627 3.53 -1.52 -13.76
CA ARG A 627 2.96 -1.04 -15.03
C ARG A 627 1.97 -2.02 -15.63
N VAL A 628 2.36 -3.29 -15.72
CA VAL A 628 1.47 -4.32 -16.28
C VAL A 628 0.23 -4.48 -15.41
N PHE A 629 0.39 -4.52 -14.10
CA PHE A 629 -0.72 -4.59 -13.15
C PHE A 629 -1.68 -3.40 -13.24
N ASP A 630 -1.17 -2.17 -13.24
CA ASP A 630 -2.00 -0.96 -13.37
C ASP A 630 -2.74 -0.95 -14.71
N SER A 631 -2.10 -1.43 -15.79
CA SER A 631 -2.75 -1.56 -17.08
C SER A 631 -3.93 -2.56 -17.06
N ILE A 632 -3.84 -3.65 -16.29
CA ILE A 632 -4.96 -4.60 -16.10
C ILE A 632 -6.12 -3.88 -15.41
N LYS A 633 -5.82 -3.14 -14.34
CA LYS A 633 -6.82 -2.41 -13.56
C LYS A 633 -7.48 -1.28 -14.36
N LYS A 634 -6.72 -0.51 -15.13
CA LYS A 634 -7.23 0.53 -16.03
C LYS A 634 -8.19 -0.04 -17.07
N LEU A 635 -7.84 -1.18 -17.67
CA LEU A 635 -8.74 -1.89 -18.59
C LEU A 635 -10.02 -2.33 -17.92
N TRP A 636 -9.90 -2.97 -16.76
CA TRP A 636 -11.04 -3.47 -15.99
C TRP A 636 -12.01 -2.36 -15.61
N ASN A 637 -11.48 -1.26 -15.07
CA ASN A 637 -12.29 -0.12 -14.61
C ASN A 637 -12.92 0.65 -15.78
N THR A 638 -12.27 0.70 -16.93
CA THR A 638 -12.85 1.30 -18.14
C THR A 638 -14.01 0.46 -18.62
N PHE A 639 -13.83 -0.86 -18.67
CA PHE A 639 -14.84 -1.80 -19.12
C PHE A 639 -16.10 -1.76 -18.23
N LYS A 640 -15.95 -1.77 -16.90
CA LYS A 640 -17.07 -1.68 -15.95
C LYS A 640 -18.01 -0.49 -16.13
N LYS A 641 -17.54 0.59 -16.75
CA LYS A 641 -18.35 1.81 -16.97
C LYS A 641 -19.27 1.71 -18.18
N GLU A 642 -19.10 0.69 -19.03
CA GLU A 642 -19.95 0.46 -20.18
C GLU A 642 -21.33 -0.08 -19.73
N LYS A 643 -22.39 0.24 -20.48
CA LYS A 643 -23.78 -0.15 -20.12
C LYS A 643 -24.29 -1.39 -20.85
N ASN A 644 -23.75 -1.67 -22.04
CA ASN A 644 -24.16 -2.78 -22.89
C ASN A 644 -22.91 -3.54 -23.35
N TYR A 645 -22.92 -4.86 -23.17
CA TYR A 645 -21.78 -5.71 -23.48
C TYR A 645 -22.17 -6.74 -24.54
N SER A 646 -21.49 -6.69 -25.68
CA SER A 646 -21.60 -7.69 -26.75
C SER A 646 -20.55 -8.78 -26.59
N ILE A 647 -20.80 -9.96 -27.19
CA ILE A 647 -19.85 -11.08 -27.21
C ILE A 647 -18.45 -10.64 -27.71
N PRO A 648 -18.31 -9.90 -28.85
CA PRO A 648 -17.00 -9.45 -29.31
C PRO A 648 -16.28 -8.51 -28.35
N GLN A 649 -17.01 -7.65 -27.61
CA GLN A 649 -16.42 -6.77 -26.61
C GLN A 649 -15.88 -7.56 -25.41
N LEU A 650 -16.64 -8.55 -24.93
CA LEU A 650 -16.22 -9.44 -23.84
C LEU A 650 -14.99 -10.27 -24.24
N SER A 651 -14.99 -10.90 -25.42
CA SER A 651 -13.83 -11.65 -25.92
C SER A 651 -12.60 -10.75 -26.06
N LYS A 652 -12.76 -9.54 -26.61
CA LYS A 652 -11.65 -8.57 -26.74
C LYS A 652 -11.08 -8.13 -25.39
N LEU A 653 -11.93 -7.95 -24.37
CA LEU A 653 -11.45 -7.67 -23.02
C LEU A 653 -10.62 -8.84 -22.49
N LEU A 654 -11.15 -10.06 -22.59
CA LEU A 654 -10.48 -11.27 -22.10
C LEU A 654 -9.13 -11.46 -22.77
N ASP A 655 -9.01 -11.26 -24.09
CA ASP A 655 -7.72 -11.29 -24.80
C ASP A 655 -6.70 -10.31 -24.23
N ARG A 656 -7.13 -9.07 -23.98
CA ARG A 656 -6.27 -8.02 -23.44
C ARG A 656 -5.84 -8.31 -22.00
N ILE A 657 -6.71 -8.93 -21.19
CA ILE A 657 -6.41 -9.35 -19.83
C ILE A 657 -5.47 -10.55 -19.84
N ILE A 658 -5.76 -11.58 -20.63
CA ILE A 658 -4.93 -12.79 -20.77
C ILE A 658 -3.49 -12.41 -21.12
N THR A 659 -3.29 -11.58 -22.14
CA THR A 659 -1.94 -11.13 -22.55
C THR A 659 -1.19 -10.44 -21.41
N ARG A 660 -1.88 -9.61 -20.61
CA ARG A 660 -1.26 -8.92 -19.48
C ARG A 660 -0.99 -9.84 -18.30
N LEU A 661 -1.89 -10.78 -18.00
CA LEU A 661 -1.66 -11.80 -16.96
C LEU A 661 -0.45 -12.68 -17.30
N ILE A 662 -0.29 -13.04 -18.58
CA ILE A 662 0.88 -13.80 -19.05
C ILE A 662 2.16 -12.98 -18.96
N ALA A 663 2.14 -11.72 -19.44
CA ALA A 663 3.29 -10.83 -19.34
C ALA A 663 3.71 -10.64 -17.87
N PHE A 664 2.72 -10.44 -16.99
CA PHE A 664 2.93 -10.30 -15.56
C PHE A 664 3.51 -11.57 -14.93
N MET A 665 3.02 -12.75 -15.30
CA MET A 665 3.57 -14.04 -14.87
C MET A 665 5.05 -14.20 -15.28
N GLY A 666 5.42 -13.77 -16.49
CA GLY A 666 6.80 -13.79 -16.96
C GLY A 666 7.71 -12.82 -16.20
N LEU A 667 7.24 -11.60 -15.92
CA LEU A 667 7.98 -10.61 -15.13
C LEU A 667 8.28 -11.11 -13.72
N ILE A 668 7.35 -11.84 -13.09
CA ILE A 668 7.55 -12.46 -11.76
C ILE A 668 8.72 -13.44 -11.77
N GLU A 669 8.77 -14.30 -12.78
CA GLU A 669 9.85 -15.27 -12.92
C GLU A 669 11.21 -14.60 -13.14
N GLU A 670 11.22 -13.45 -13.83
CA GLU A 670 12.44 -12.70 -14.13
C GLU A 670 12.96 -11.88 -12.93
N SER A 671 12.08 -11.21 -12.18
CA SER A 671 12.50 -10.15 -11.23
C SER A 671 12.54 -10.55 -9.76
N ILE A 672 11.95 -11.70 -9.37
CA ILE A 672 11.89 -12.12 -7.97
C ILE A 672 12.88 -13.26 -7.73
N LEU A 673 13.67 -13.16 -6.67
CA LEU A 673 14.58 -14.24 -6.30
C LEU A 673 13.84 -15.38 -5.59
N PRO A 674 14.34 -16.63 -5.68
CA PRO A 674 13.88 -17.72 -4.82
C PRO A 674 13.89 -17.37 -3.34
N SER A 675 14.90 -16.62 -2.87
CA SER A 675 15.02 -16.14 -1.48
C SER A 675 13.94 -15.12 -1.07
N GLN A 676 13.27 -14.49 -2.03
CA GLN A 676 12.15 -13.58 -1.78
C GLN A 676 10.79 -14.28 -1.82
N GLY A 677 10.76 -15.61 -1.98
CA GLY A 677 9.54 -16.41 -1.94
C GLY A 677 8.94 -16.77 -3.30
N LEU A 678 9.69 -16.62 -4.42
CA LEU A 678 9.22 -16.98 -5.77
C LEU A 678 8.66 -18.43 -5.84
N LEU A 679 9.22 -19.36 -5.08
CA LEU A 679 8.76 -20.75 -5.03
C LEU A 679 7.31 -20.86 -4.55
N LEU A 680 6.91 -20.08 -3.54
CA LEU A 680 5.55 -20.09 -3.01
C LEU A 680 4.53 -19.61 -4.03
N TYR A 681 4.88 -18.57 -4.78
CA TYR A 681 4.08 -18.10 -5.91
C TYR A 681 3.86 -19.22 -6.93
N PHE A 682 4.92 -19.93 -7.34
CA PHE A 682 4.80 -21.04 -8.29
C PHE A 682 4.00 -22.22 -7.75
N ILE A 683 4.19 -22.58 -6.47
CA ILE A 683 3.40 -23.65 -5.84
C ILE A 683 1.92 -23.29 -5.87
N GLY A 684 1.55 -22.05 -5.51
CA GLY A 684 0.17 -21.57 -5.59
C GLY A 684 -0.37 -21.60 -7.02
N LEU A 685 0.37 -21.01 -7.96
CA LEU A 685 0.00 -20.94 -9.38
C LEU A 685 -0.26 -22.33 -9.99
N GLN A 686 0.68 -23.26 -9.79
CA GLN A 686 0.59 -24.61 -10.35
C GLN A 686 -0.51 -25.43 -9.66
N SER A 687 -0.68 -25.29 -8.34
CA SER A 687 -1.75 -25.98 -7.61
C SER A 687 -3.12 -25.56 -8.12
N GLU A 688 -3.35 -24.25 -8.31
CA GLU A 688 -4.63 -23.76 -8.82
C GLU A 688 -4.89 -24.20 -10.26
N GLN A 689 -3.89 -24.08 -11.14
CA GLN A 689 -4.04 -24.53 -12.53
C GLN A 689 -4.32 -26.04 -12.62
N ALA A 690 -3.62 -26.86 -11.81
CA ALA A 690 -3.85 -28.30 -11.74
C ALA A 690 -5.28 -28.62 -11.27
N MET A 691 -5.76 -27.97 -10.20
CA MET A 691 -7.13 -28.16 -9.69
C MET A 691 -8.19 -27.76 -10.74
N MET A 692 -7.98 -26.64 -11.45
CA MET A 692 -8.91 -26.21 -12.49
C MET A 692 -8.84 -27.10 -13.75
N ASN A 693 -7.67 -27.63 -14.09
CA ASN A 693 -7.54 -28.63 -15.16
C ASN A 693 -8.34 -29.89 -14.80
N ILE A 694 -8.25 -30.36 -13.56
CA ILE A 694 -9.07 -31.46 -13.05
C ILE A 694 -10.56 -31.11 -13.17
N ALA A 695 -10.99 -29.91 -12.74
CA ALA A 695 -12.39 -29.49 -12.86
C ALA A 695 -12.89 -29.47 -14.33
N LYS A 696 -12.04 -29.06 -15.28
CA LYS A 696 -12.35 -29.13 -16.72
C LYS A 696 -12.51 -30.57 -17.20
N PHE A 697 -11.60 -31.47 -16.85
CA PHE A 697 -11.74 -32.89 -17.17
C PHE A 697 -13.04 -33.47 -16.61
N ARG A 698 -13.33 -33.17 -15.33
CA ARG A 698 -14.51 -33.71 -14.66
C ARG A 698 -15.81 -33.20 -15.26
N SER A 699 -15.84 -31.95 -15.71
CA SER A 699 -17.03 -31.35 -16.29
C SER A 699 -17.26 -31.69 -17.77
N LEU A 700 -16.20 -31.94 -18.55
CA LEU A 700 -16.30 -32.09 -20.00
C LEU A 700 -15.97 -33.49 -20.53
N LEU A 701 -15.15 -34.28 -19.85
CA LEU A 701 -14.55 -35.49 -20.45
C LEU A 701 -14.92 -36.79 -19.73
N ILE A 702 -15.70 -36.71 -18.65
CA ILE A 702 -16.20 -37.88 -17.92
C ILE A 702 -17.36 -38.55 -18.64
N PHE A 703 -18.28 -37.76 -19.18
CA PHE A 703 -19.50 -38.27 -19.81
C PHE A 703 -19.20 -38.85 -21.19
N ASP A 704 -19.94 -39.88 -21.56
CA ASP A 704 -19.92 -40.41 -22.90
C ASP A 704 -20.84 -39.59 -23.82
N TYR A 705 -20.31 -39.19 -24.97
CA TYR A 705 -20.99 -38.32 -25.92
C TYR A 705 -21.02 -39.01 -27.29
N SER A 706 -21.93 -38.57 -28.16
CA SER A 706 -21.87 -38.95 -29.57
C SER A 706 -20.55 -38.49 -30.20
N GLU A 707 -20.08 -39.21 -31.23
CA GLU A 707 -18.75 -38.99 -31.83
C GLU A 707 -18.53 -37.54 -32.29
N SER A 708 -19.56 -36.90 -32.87
CA SER A 708 -19.49 -35.49 -33.29
C SER A 708 -19.39 -34.52 -32.11
N VAL A 709 -20.21 -34.71 -31.08
CA VAL A 709 -20.19 -33.86 -29.87
C VAL A 709 -18.89 -34.05 -29.11
N GLN A 710 -18.38 -35.28 -29.04
CA GLN A 710 -17.11 -35.59 -28.39
C GLN A 710 -15.95 -34.86 -29.07
N TYR A 711 -15.90 -34.85 -30.41
CA TYR A 711 -14.85 -34.16 -31.15
C TYR A 711 -14.84 -32.65 -30.83
N GLU A 712 -15.99 -32.00 -30.87
CA GLU A 712 -16.11 -30.56 -30.60
C GLU A 712 -15.81 -30.21 -29.14
N ILE A 713 -16.18 -31.08 -28.20
CA ILE A 713 -15.81 -30.94 -26.79
C ILE A 713 -14.29 -31.08 -26.60
N LEU A 714 -13.65 -32.06 -27.25
CA LEU A 714 -12.19 -32.23 -27.19
C LEU A 714 -11.46 -31.02 -27.79
N GLU A 715 -11.96 -30.48 -28.91
CA GLU A 715 -11.42 -29.26 -29.53
C GLU A 715 -11.55 -28.08 -28.56
N SER A 716 -12.75 -27.81 -28.06
CA SER A 716 -13.04 -26.74 -27.09
C SER A 716 -12.19 -26.85 -25.82
N PHE A 717 -12.00 -28.08 -25.31
CA PHE A 717 -11.15 -28.36 -24.16
C PHE A 717 -9.69 -27.97 -24.45
N LEU A 718 -9.14 -28.45 -25.56
CA LEU A 718 -7.76 -28.17 -25.98
C LEU A 718 -7.52 -26.69 -26.31
N GLU A 719 -8.50 -25.99 -26.87
CA GLU A 719 -8.46 -24.55 -27.10
C GLU A 719 -8.43 -23.77 -25.79
N SER A 720 -9.34 -24.09 -24.85
CA SER A 720 -9.38 -23.43 -23.53
C SER A 720 -8.11 -23.66 -22.71
N HIS A 721 -7.37 -24.73 -23.01
CA HIS A 721 -6.11 -25.11 -22.38
C HIS A 721 -4.88 -24.70 -23.22
N GLU A 722 -5.06 -24.01 -24.36
CA GLU A 722 -3.99 -23.52 -25.25
C GLU A 722 -3.02 -24.65 -25.66
N SER A 723 -3.59 -25.79 -26.06
CA SER A 723 -2.86 -27.04 -26.35
C SER A 723 -3.25 -27.69 -27.67
N LEU A 724 -4.22 -27.14 -28.39
CA LEU A 724 -4.67 -27.68 -29.68
C LEU A 724 -3.54 -27.81 -30.70
N ASN A 725 -2.67 -26.80 -30.80
CA ASN A 725 -1.52 -26.84 -31.70
C ASN A 725 -0.49 -27.91 -31.29
N ILE A 726 -0.26 -28.08 -29.99
CA ILE A 726 0.68 -29.08 -29.46
C ILE A 726 0.13 -30.49 -29.69
N TYR A 727 -1.17 -30.68 -29.52
CA TYR A 727 -1.85 -31.92 -29.87
C TYR A 727 -1.67 -32.26 -31.35
N ARG A 728 -1.99 -31.31 -32.25
CA ARG A 728 -1.86 -31.48 -33.70
C ARG A 728 -0.42 -31.79 -34.11
N TYR A 729 0.56 -31.16 -33.47
CA TYR A 729 1.98 -31.45 -33.68
C TYR A 729 2.38 -32.86 -33.23
N SER A 730 1.92 -33.28 -32.04
CA SER A 730 2.37 -34.51 -31.39
C SER A 730 1.76 -35.77 -32.00
N TYR A 731 0.46 -35.74 -32.30
CA TYR A 731 -0.27 -36.94 -32.73
C TYR A 731 -0.57 -36.99 -34.22
N ARG A 732 -0.55 -35.84 -34.94
CA ARG A 732 -0.85 -35.73 -36.38
C ARG A 732 -2.11 -36.50 -36.81
N SER A 733 -3.10 -36.62 -35.92
CA SER A 733 -4.28 -37.46 -36.08
C SER A 733 -5.56 -36.67 -35.80
N TYR A 734 -6.71 -37.30 -36.07
CA TYR A 734 -8.02 -36.87 -35.56
C TYR A 734 -7.98 -36.74 -34.03
N LEU A 735 -8.84 -35.87 -33.47
CA LEU A 735 -8.96 -35.70 -32.01
C LEU A 735 -9.56 -36.97 -31.44
N ASN A 736 -8.86 -37.61 -30.51
CA ASN A 736 -9.38 -38.76 -29.79
C ASN A 736 -9.15 -38.58 -28.28
N MET A 737 -10.02 -39.20 -27.49
CA MET A 737 -10.00 -39.07 -26.04
C MET A 737 -8.71 -39.63 -25.44
N GLU A 738 -8.18 -40.72 -26.00
CA GLU A 738 -6.94 -41.35 -25.54
C GLU A 738 -5.73 -40.40 -25.60
N ASN A 739 -5.51 -39.75 -26.75
CA ASN A 739 -4.36 -38.86 -26.91
C ASN A 739 -4.53 -37.57 -26.11
N VAL A 740 -5.76 -37.09 -25.91
CA VAL A 740 -6.00 -35.92 -25.04
C VAL A 740 -5.68 -36.23 -23.58
N VAL A 741 -6.09 -37.40 -23.08
CA VAL A 741 -5.72 -37.87 -21.74
C VAL A 741 -4.20 -38.06 -21.64
N ARG A 742 -3.55 -38.66 -22.64
CA ARG A 742 -2.09 -38.81 -22.67
C ARG A 742 -1.38 -37.46 -22.60
N LEU A 743 -1.79 -36.48 -23.40
CA LEU A 743 -1.14 -35.17 -23.47
C LEU A 743 -1.37 -34.30 -22.23
N ILE A 744 -2.62 -34.18 -21.77
CA ILE A 744 -2.98 -33.18 -20.75
C ILE A 744 -2.93 -33.78 -19.33
N LEU A 745 -3.09 -35.10 -19.17
CA LEU A 745 -3.04 -35.72 -17.85
C LEU A 745 -1.67 -36.37 -17.56
N LEU A 746 -1.14 -37.16 -18.50
CA LEU A 746 -0.03 -38.09 -18.22
C LEU A 746 1.35 -37.64 -18.72
N ASP A 747 1.41 -36.76 -19.72
CA ASP A 747 2.65 -36.31 -20.35
C ASP A 747 3.63 -35.75 -19.32
N ARG A 748 4.92 -36.13 -19.37
CA ARG A 748 5.91 -35.72 -18.36
C ARG A 748 6.74 -34.52 -18.79
N GLU A 749 6.67 -34.13 -20.05
CA GLU A 749 7.47 -33.05 -20.65
C GLU A 749 6.61 -31.81 -20.89
N TYR A 750 5.30 -32.00 -21.11
CA TYR A 750 4.39 -30.89 -21.35
C TYR A 750 4.09 -30.10 -20.08
N SER A 751 4.56 -28.86 -20.01
CA SER A 751 4.49 -28.03 -18.80
C SER A 751 3.11 -27.79 -18.19
N LYS A 752 2.03 -27.96 -18.96
CA LYS A 752 0.64 -27.80 -18.48
C LYS A 752 -0.06 -29.13 -18.18
N SER A 753 0.61 -30.26 -18.42
CA SER A 753 0.05 -31.55 -18.07
C SER A 753 -0.06 -31.70 -16.56
N LEU A 754 -1.06 -32.43 -16.08
CA LEU A 754 -1.25 -32.65 -14.65
C LEU A 754 -0.04 -33.35 -14.01
N SER A 755 0.54 -34.33 -14.71
CA SER A 755 1.77 -35.04 -14.32
C SER A 755 2.95 -34.09 -14.11
N PHE A 756 3.22 -33.19 -15.06
CA PHE A 756 4.29 -32.21 -14.95
C PHE A 756 4.06 -31.24 -13.79
N GLN A 757 2.83 -30.73 -13.65
CA GLN A 757 2.46 -29.78 -12.59
C GLN A 757 2.64 -30.39 -11.20
N ILE A 758 2.15 -31.62 -10.99
CA ILE A 758 2.33 -32.37 -9.74
C ILE A 758 3.81 -32.57 -9.42
N GLN A 759 4.62 -32.95 -10.41
CA GLN A 759 6.06 -33.16 -10.21
C GLN A 759 6.79 -31.84 -9.91
N ARG A 760 6.39 -30.73 -10.53
CA ARG A 760 6.93 -29.39 -10.24
C ARG A 760 6.56 -28.93 -8.83
N ILE A 761 5.30 -29.06 -8.43
CA ILE A 761 4.83 -28.73 -7.07
C ILE A 761 5.64 -29.52 -6.03
N LYS A 762 5.77 -30.84 -6.23
CA LYS A 762 6.57 -31.71 -5.36
C LYS A 762 8.03 -31.23 -5.25
N LYS A 763 8.65 -30.90 -6.39
CA LYS A 763 10.04 -30.40 -6.43
C LYS A 763 10.19 -29.07 -5.67
N ASP A 764 9.26 -28.15 -5.86
CA ASP A 764 9.33 -26.82 -5.24
C ASP A 764 9.04 -26.88 -3.73
N ILE A 765 8.10 -27.71 -3.28
CA ILE A 765 7.88 -28.02 -1.85
C ILE A 765 9.15 -28.62 -1.23
N GLY A 766 9.86 -29.49 -1.93
CA GLY A 766 11.12 -30.07 -1.46
C GLY A 766 12.24 -29.05 -1.21
N LYS A 767 12.15 -27.85 -1.80
CA LYS A 767 13.11 -26.75 -1.61
C LYS A 767 12.69 -25.74 -0.54
N LEU A 768 11.45 -25.81 -0.06
CA LEU A 768 11.00 -24.92 1.00
C LEU A 768 11.76 -25.21 2.31
N PRO A 769 11.99 -24.18 3.13
CA PRO A 769 12.72 -24.36 4.38
C PRO A 769 11.91 -25.25 5.34
N HIS A 770 12.57 -26.18 6.02
CA HIS A 770 11.90 -27.05 6.98
C HIS A 770 12.75 -27.17 8.25
N THR A 771 12.07 -27.33 9.38
CA THR A 771 12.67 -27.74 10.66
C THR A 771 12.52 -29.27 10.79
N GLU A 772 13.50 -29.95 11.38
CA GLU A 772 13.54 -31.42 11.50
C GLU A 772 12.32 -32.03 12.22
N HIS A 773 11.50 -31.21 12.89
CA HIS A 773 10.31 -31.61 13.64
C HIS A 773 8.97 -31.09 13.08
N ASN A 774 8.93 -30.53 11.86
CA ASN A 774 7.67 -30.00 11.31
C ASN A 774 6.79 -31.10 10.69
N GLU A 775 5.83 -31.62 11.46
CA GLU A 775 4.86 -32.63 11.00
C GLU A 775 4.07 -32.17 9.76
N HIS A 776 3.74 -30.89 9.66
CA HIS A 776 2.93 -30.35 8.56
C HIS A 776 3.68 -30.35 7.24
N TYR A 777 4.99 -30.04 7.26
CA TYR A 777 5.86 -30.20 6.08
C TYR A 777 5.83 -31.64 5.58
N THR A 778 5.96 -32.61 6.49
CA THR A 778 5.91 -34.03 6.14
C THR A 778 4.56 -34.42 5.53
N LYS A 779 3.45 -33.82 5.99
CA LYS A 779 2.12 -34.02 5.38
C LYS A 779 2.07 -33.50 3.93
N CYS A 780 2.60 -32.30 3.66
CA CYS A 780 2.70 -31.76 2.29
C CYS A 780 3.46 -32.71 1.36
N ALA A 781 4.64 -33.15 1.79
CA ALA A 781 5.49 -34.05 1.01
C ALA A 781 4.79 -35.39 0.75
N LYS A 782 4.13 -35.98 1.76
CA LYS A 782 3.37 -37.23 1.64
C LYS A 782 2.22 -37.15 0.64
N HIS A 783 1.41 -36.10 0.71
CA HIS A 783 0.29 -35.92 -0.23
C HIS A 783 0.78 -35.82 -1.68
N MET A 784 1.85 -35.07 -1.91
CA MET A 784 2.42 -34.91 -3.24
C MET A 784 3.17 -36.14 -3.75
N GLU A 785 3.78 -36.93 -2.85
CA GLU A 785 4.33 -38.24 -3.20
C GLU A 785 3.23 -39.17 -3.70
N LYS A 786 2.14 -39.29 -2.94
CA LYS A 786 0.98 -40.11 -3.31
C LYS A 786 0.37 -39.67 -4.64
N ALA A 787 0.22 -38.36 -4.87
CA ALA A 787 -0.27 -37.84 -6.14
C ALA A 787 0.67 -38.20 -7.32
N SER A 788 2.00 -38.12 -7.10
CA SER A 788 3.01 -38.51 -8.10
C SER A 788 2.96 -40.01 -8.41
N GLU A 789 2.73 -40.86 -7.40
CA GLU A 789 2.58 -42.31 -7.57
C GLU A 789 1.30 -42.68 -8.35
N ILE A 790 0.17 -42.06 -8.02
CA ILE A 790 -1.09 -42.25 -8.76
C ILE A 790 -0.86 -41.96 -10.23
N VAL A 791 -0.32 -40.78 -10.58
CA VAL A 791 -0.12 -40.41 -11.99
C VAL A 791 0.88 -41.31 -12.73
N LYS A 792 1.85 -41.92 -12.03
CA LYS A 792 2.83 -42.85 -12.63
C LYS A 792 2.27 -44.26 -12.88
N THR A 793 1.30 -44.70 -12.08
CA THR A 793 0.80 -46.08 -12.09
C THR A 793 -0.43 -46.26 -12.99
N ILE A 794 -1.02 -45.17 -13.46
CA ILE A 794 -2.21 -45.17 -14.31
C ILE A 794 -1.94 -45.73 -15.70
N SER A 795 -2.82 -46.64 -16.13
CA SER A 795 -2.92 -47.10 -17.51
C SER A 795 -4.09 -46.40 -18.22
N VAL A 796 -3.85 -45.84 -19.40
CA VAL A 796 -4.86 -45.08 -20.17
C VAL A 796 -6.09 -45.93 -20.52
N SER A 797 -5.90 -47.19 -20.89
CA SER A 797 -7.01 -48.11 -21.24
C SER A 797 -8.04 -48.21 -20.12
N LYS A 798 -7.59 -48.37 -18.87
CA LYS A 798 -8.48 -48.43 -17.69
C LYS A 798 -9.21 -47.13 -17.40
N LEU A 799 -8.61 -45.98 -17.70
CA LEU A 799 -9.27 -44.68 -17.50
C LEU A 799 -10.45 -44.46 -18.46
N LEU A 800 -10.36 -45.05 -19.65
CA LEU A 800 -11.34 -44.84 -20.71
C LEU A 800 -12.51 -45.83 -20.67
N GLU A 801 -12.49 -46.79 -19.73
CA GLU A 801 -13.60 -47.71 -19.51
C GLU A 801 -14.87 -46.95 -19.12
N ILE A 802 -15.93 -47.17 -19.89
CA ILE A 802 -17.25 -46.56 -19.69
C ILE A 802 -18.10 -47.53 -18.88
N ASN A 803 -18.71 -47.04 -17.82
CA ASN A 803 -19.72 -47.80 -17.11
C ASN A 803 -21.02 -47.82 -17.93
N GLU A 804 -21.39 -48.99 -18.45
CA GLU A 804 -22.57 -49.18 -19.32
C GLU A 804 -23.89 -48.72 -18.68
N THR A 805 -23.97 -48.67 -17.34
CA THR A 805 -25.19 -48.27 -16.62
C THR A 805 -25.31 -46.77 -16.38
N SER A 806 -24.20 -46.03 -16.32
CA SER A 806 -24.19 -44.60 -16.01
C SER A 806 -23.71 -43.71 -17.16
N GLY A 807 -23.14 -44.29 -18.22
CA GLY A 807 -22.59 -43.53 -19.36
C GLY A 807 -21.40 -42.65 -18.96
N ILE A 808 -20.70 -43.02 -17.88
CA ILE A 808 -19.66 -42.23 -17.23
C ILE A 808 -18.37 -43.04 -17.16
N ARG A 809 -17.24 -42.37 -17.43
CA ARG A 809 -15.89 -42.89 -17.19
C ARG A 809 -15.55 -42.84 -15.69
N GLN A 810 -16.10 -43.79 -14.93
CA GLN A 810 -16.01 -43.81 -13.46
C GLN A 810 -14.55 -43.82 -12.95
N ASN A 811 -13.70 -44.67 -13.53
CA ASN A 811 -12.29 -44.77 -13.14
C ASN A 811 -11.55 -43.42 -13.32
N LEU A 812 -11.87 -42.68 -14.38
CA LEU A 812 -11.32 -41.34 -14.59
C LEU A 812 -11.83 -40.34 -13.56
N ASP A 813 -13.13 -40.36 -13.23
CA ASP A 813 -13.70 -39.49 -12.21
C ASP A 813 -13.08 -39.72 -10.83
N ASP A 814 -12.99 -40.98 -10.40
CA ASP A 814 -12.48 -41.36 -9.08
C ASP A 814 -11.03 -40.92 -8.88
N ILE A 815 -10.18 -41.14 -9.90
CA ILE A 815 -8.77 -40.73 -9.89
C ILE A 815 -8.66 -39.20 -9.86
N LEU A 816 -9.45 -38.49 -10.68
CA LEU A 816 -9.45 -37.04 -10.69
C LEU A 816 -9.95 -36.45 -9.36
N ALA A 817 -10.94 -37.08 -8.73
CA ALA A 817 -11.43 -36.71 -7.41
C ALA A 817 -10.35 -36.92 -6.32
N GLU A 818 -9.64 -38.05 -6.36
CA GLU A 818 -8.54 -38.33 -5.43
C GLU A 818 -7.38 -37.33 -5.60
N LEU A 819 -6.96 -37.04 -6.85
CA LEU A 819 -5.92 -36.06 -7.14
C LEU A 819 -6.33 -34.64 -6.69
N SER A 820 -7.59 -34.26 -6.91
CA SER A 820 -8.14 -32.99 -6.42
C SER A 820 -8.07 -32.89 -4.89
N SER A 821 -8.45 -33.97 -4.20
CA SER A 821 -8.36 -34.05 -2.73
C SER A 821 -6.92 -33.92 -2.24
N LEU A 822 -5.95 -34.59 -2.89
CA LEU A 822 -4.54 -34.51 -2.53
C LEU A 822 -3.96 -33.10 -2.74
N LEU A 823 -4.30 -32.43 -3.83
CA LEU A 823 -3.89 -31.03 -4.07
C LEU A 823 -4.49 -30.08 -3.04
N HIS A 824 -5.78 -30.25 -2.71
CA HIS A 824 -6.46 -29.46 -1.68
C HIS A 824 -5.81 -29.66 -0.30
N ASN A 825 -5.59 -30.92 0.11
CA ASN A 825 -4.95 -31.25 1.38
C ASN A 825 -3.49 -30.77 1.43
N THR A 826 -2.79 -30.74 0.29
CA THR A 826 -1.46 -30.13 0.20
C THR A 826 -1.53 -28.62 0.43
N SER A 827 -2.48 -27.92 -0.17
CA SER A 827 -2.69 -26.47 0.07
C SER A 827 -2.97 -26.15 1.53
N ILE A 828 -3.79 -26.97 2.21
CA ILE A 828 -4.06 -26.81 3.66
C ILE A 828 -2.78 -27.07 4.45
N ALA A 829 -2.06 -28.14 4.15
CA ALA A 829 -0.84 -28.50 4.86
C ALA A 829 0.26 -27.43 4.69
N ILE A 830 0.38 -26.79 3.51
CA ILE A 830 1.28 -25.65 3.29
C ILE A 830 0.88 -24.48 4.19
N SER A 831 -0.42 -24.16 4.24
CA SER A 831 -0.93 -23.05 5.05
C SER A 831 -0.59 -23.27 6.53
N ASN A 832 -0.82 -24.49 7.03
CA ASN A 832 -0.52 -24.84 8.42
C ASN A 832 0.98 -24.95 8.71
N ALA A 833 1.81 -25.27 7.72
CA ALA A 833 3.26 -25.41 7.91
C ALA A 833 4.00 -24.07 7.91
N TYR A 834 3.51 -23.09 7.15
CA TYR A 834 4.27 -21.89 6.79
C TYR A 834 3.59 -20.55 7.09
N PHE A 835 2.25 -20.52 7.10
CA PHE A 835 1.47 -19.28 7.25
C PHE A 835 0.86 -19.20 8.65
N ASP A 836 0.36 -20.33 9.15
CA ASP A 836 -0.13 -20.45 10.52
C ASP A 836 1.00 -20.76 11.50
N HIS A 837 1.15 -19.90 12.51
CA HIS A 837 2.08 -20.11 13.64
C HIS A 837 1.32 -20.32 14.95
N SER A 838 0.02 -20.62 14.88
CA SER A 838 -0.74 -21.04 16.04
C SER A 838 -0.20 -22.39 16.52
N TYR A 839 0.49 -22.38 17.65
CA TYR A 839 0.66 -23.63 18.39
C TYR A 839 -0.72 -24.03 18.92
N PRO A 840 -1.03 -25.34 18.98
CA PRO A 840 -2.19 -25.79 19.73
C PRO A 840 -2.08 -25.21 21.14
N GLN A 841 -2.99 -24.30 21.49
CA GLN A 841 -3.07 -23.78 22.84
C GLN A 841 -3.37 -24.96 23.76
N SER A 842 -2.44 -25.29 24.65
CA SER A 842 -2.76 -26.13 25.80
C SER A 842 -3.65 -25.30 26.70
N GLN A 843 -4.95 -25.59 26.67
CA GLN A 843 -5.91 -24.99 27.57
C GLN A 843 -5.48 -25.36 29.01
N LEU A 844 -4.91 -24.41 29.74
CA LEU A 844 -4.38 -24.64 31.10
C LEU A 844 -5.51 -24.97 32.09
N VAL A 845 -6.75 -24.59 31.78
CA VAL A 845 -7.93 -24.84 32.60
C VAL A 845 -9.14 -25.10 31.69
N ASN A 846 -9.79 -26.26 31.84
CA ASN A 846 -11.10 -26.52 31.26
C ASN A 846 -12.13 -25.61 31.97
N GLN A 847 -12.48 -24.48 31.35
CA GLN A 847 -13.57 -23.65 31.82
C GLN A 847 -14.89 -24.21 31.28
N ASN A 848 -15.59 -24.97 32.12
CA ASN A 848 -17.01 -25.30 31.91
C ASN A 848 -17.84 -24.04 32.21
N PHE A 849 -18.10 -23.22 31.20
CA PHE A 849 -19.21 -22.27 31.30
C PHE A 849 -20.52 -23.06 31.12
N PRO A 850 -21.42 -23.12 32.11
CA PRO A 850 -22.79 -23.53 31.83
C PRO A 850 -23.38 -22.46 30.89
N LEU A 851 -23.75 -22.86 29.69
CA LEU A 851 -24.47 -22.00 28.76
C LEU A 851 -25.81 -21.58 29.40
N PRO A 852 -26.22 -20.30 29.25
CA PRO A 852 -27.52 -19.81 29.70
C PRO A 852 -28.69 -20.38 28.90
#